data_AF-A0A1G1G7D2-F1
#
_entry.id   AF-A0A1G1G7D2-F1
#
_cell.length_a   1.000
_cell.length_b   1.000
_cell.length_c   1.000
_cell.angle_alpha   90.00
_cell.angle_beta   90.00
_cell.angle_gamma   90.00
#
_symmetry.space_group_name_H-M   'P 1'
#
loop_
_entity.id
_entity.type
_entity.pdbx_description
1 polymer ?
#
loop_
_entity_poly.entity_id
_entity_poly.type
_entity_poly.pdbx_seq_one_letter_code
_entity_poly.pdbx_strand_id
1 'polypeptide(L)'
;MIIKFCVSLRSGAGLINLLLFLCLFQPSLAGAAPHISGRPETKLDHVGTALHERSAAKALAPAILRAPTAYPAEVSILFLRVDFQDESSNDTNLSVCYSTLPTPVNGDRDPNTTGLGTWSDPVYSYNSDPDYWLNLAKLRFPQYYTEASYNKLAITIDVSSAVYRLPMPMCYYGTETDDDLQRLVVDSAALTTGIDLSLYDAVLIVHAGAGEEADVNSDSSRDLWSLYYSADCIDTDAAAAGCQLLPSLRNGAAFNEFIIMPQTNSQDGITVDPFGIYVHEFGHWLGLPDLYDTSWLYPTDGIGVWGLMGYGLYNGDPAGSMPPHPEAWSKIFLGWISQEQAAAGVDAGPMTLEPVMSSAPRVIRIPASSVYSETQYFLVENRRKTGYDSALPGEGMLVWLVNEAYINANLLSNTVNVRARGVRLVEADGLYNLLNGADGDEGSPDDPIPGAIGKKMLTPLSAPSSAPFTDQAWVSLRDIVEQSQDVSFTLGYAPLPPRDLSPSSQGPDAVLNWTLNAETDVAHYNIYREDVLWASPQSPPYTDAGAGSGHTYKVTAVDASGNESGYSQTVTIQAPSGGGGGGCFIATAAFGSYLDPDVKALREFRDRRLLTNALGRMFVGFYYRHSPPVAAYICRHEGMRTVVRFALTPIVLAVQYPVAICVVFLGVIGVGLRRVRASIVRS
;
A
#
# COMPACT_ATOMS: atom_id res chain seq x y z
N MET A 1 6.49 16.63 45.45
CA MET A 1 6.49 17.47 44.23
C MET A 1 5.32 17.10 43.33
N ILE A 2 4.13 17.06 43.92
CA ILE A 2 2.81 16.81 43.34
C ILE A 2 1.93 17.65 44.27
N ILE A 3 1.20 18.65 43.76
CA ILE A 3 0.59 19.84 44.44
C ILE A 3 1.24 21.18 44.00
N LYS A 4 1.72 21.25 42.75
CA LYS A 4 1.99 22.53 42.06
C LYS A 4 1.62 22.50 40.57
N PHE A 5 0.64 21.67 40.21
CA PHE A 5 0.16 21.49 38.83
C PHE A 5 -1.34 21.78 38.66
N CYS A 6 -1.98 22.45 39.64
CA CYS A 6 -3.42 22.78 39.60
C CYS A 6 -3.73 24.27 39.37
N VAL A 7 -2.79 25.09 38.89
CA VAL A 7 -3.04 26.54 38.64
C VAL A 7 -2.67 26.99 37.21
N SER A 8 -2.67 26.08 36.23
CA SER A 8 -2.52 26.47 34.81
C SER A 8 -3.48 25.73 33.87
N LEU A 9 -4.74 25.56 34.29
CA LEU A 9 -5.85 25.13 33.42
C LEU A 9 -6.87 26.26 33.28
N ARG A 10 -6.42 27.41 32.77
CA ARG A 10 -7.29 28.53 32.33
C ARG A 10 -7.00 29.04 30.92
N SER A 11 -6.23 28.31 30.13
CA SER A 11 -6.13 28.55 28.68
C SER A 11 -6.47 27.26 27.95
N GLY A 12 -7.57 27.29 27.18
CA GLY A 12 -8.11 26.17 26.41
C GLY A 12 -7.23 25.76 25.23
N ALA A 13 -5.99 25.38 25.49
CA ALA A 13 -5.03 24.85 24.52
C ALA A 13 -4.53 23.44 24.88
N GLY A 14 -5.04 22.85 25.96
CA GLY A 14 -4.59 21.53 26.45
C GLY A 14 -5.24 20.32 25.78
N LEU A 15 -6.43 20.45 25.18
CA LEU A 15 -7.10 19.31 24.55
C LEU A 15 -6.55 19.00 23.14
N ILE A 16 -6.12 20.04 22.41
CA ILE A 16 -5.57 19.89 21.06
C ILE A 16 -4.16 19.29 21.10
N ASN A 17 -3.35 19.64 22.10
CA ASN A 17 -2.02 19.05 22.26
C ASN A 17 -2.06 17.62 22.82
N LEU A 18 -3.11 17.21 23.54
CA LEU A 18 -3.28 15.82 23.97
C LEU A 18 -3.71 14.91 22.80
N LEU A 19 -4.55 15.44 21.89
CA LEU A 19 -4.91 14.75 20.64
C LEU A 19 -3.78 14.72 19.60
N LEU A 20 -2.92 15.74 19.56
CA LEU A 20 -1.71 15.75 18.71
C LEU A 20 -0.57 14.87 19.27
N PHE A 21 -0.49 14.67 20.58
CA PHE A 21 0.48 13.74 21.17
C PHE A 21 0.10 12.27 20.97
N LEU A 22 -1.20 11.95 20.91
CA LEU A 22 -1.71 10.60 20.63
C LEU A 22 -1.56 10.17 19.15
N CYS A 23 -1.23 11.10 18.24
CA CYS A 23 -1.00 10.77 16.82
C CYS A 23 0.48 10.62 16.43
N LEU A 24 1.43 10.90 17.34
CA LEU A 24 2.87 10.91 17.03
C LEU A 24 3.68 9.78 17.67
N PHE A 25 3.04 8.91 18.46
CA PHE A 25 3.62 7.65 18.93
C PHE A 25 2.49 6.63 19.07
N GLN A 26 2.15 5.96 17.97
CA GLN A 26 1.64 4.60 18.11
C GLN A 26 2.84 3.68 17.89
N PRO A 27 3.11 2.71 18.79
CA PRO A 27 3.88 1.56 18.35
C PRO A 27 3.08 0.97 17.18
N SER A 28 3.65 1.04 15.99
CA SER A 28 3.18 0.27 14.84
C SER A 28 3.40 -1.18 15.21
N LEU A 29 2.31 -1.86 15.56
CA LEU A 29 2.28 -3.32 15.65
C LEU A 29 2.32 -3.80 14.21
N ALA A 30 3.31 -4.64 13.95
CA ALA A 30 3.72 -5.01 12.62
C ALA A 30 3.11 -6.39 12.30
N GLY A 31 2.66 -6.56 11.06
CA GLY A 31 1.71 -7.60 10.67
C GLY A 31 2.32 -8.98 10.56
N ALA A 32 1.44 -9.98 10.56
CA ALA A 32 1.68 -11.38 10.19
C ALA A 32 1.10 -11.64 8.79
N ALA A 33 1.15 -12.87 8.25
CA ALA A 33 0.56 -13.20 6.95
C ALA A 33 -0.85 -12.61 6.81
N PRO A 34 -1.22 -11.98 5.68
CA PRO A 34 -2.51 -11.29 5.59
C PRO A 34 -3.65 -12.30 5.69
N HIS A 35 -4.76 -11.89 6.31
CA HIS A 35 -5.96 -12.72 6.38
C HIS A 35 -6.47 -13.06 4.97
N ILE A 36 -6.87 -14.31 4.74
CA ILE A 36 -7.23 -14.78 3.38
C ILE A 36 -8.36 -14.00 2.71
N SER A 37 -9.26 -13.43 3.52
CA SER A 37 -10.39 -12.64 3.01
C SER A 37 -10.10 -11.14 2.87
N GLY A 38 -8.84 -10.70 3.03
CA GLY A 38 -8.46 -9.27 3.04
C GLY A 38 -9.09 -8.45 4.18
N ARG A 39 -9.67 -9.11 5.19
CA ARG A 39 -10.27 -8.41 6.35
C ARG A 39 -9.15 -7.83 7.22
N PRO A 40 -9.34 -6.64 7.82
CA PRO A 40 -8.41 -6.13 8.80
C PRO A 40 -8.25 -7.14 9.94
N GLU A 41 -7.00 -7.37 10.35
CA GLU A 41 -6.67 -8.23 11.48
C GLU A 41 -7.52 -7.83 12.70
N THR A 42 -8.25 -8.78 13.27
CA THR A 42 -9.18 -8.54 14.39
C THR A 42 -8.47 -8.46 15.74
N LYS A 43 -7.25 -8.98 15.83
CA LYS A 43 -6.41 -8.93 17.04
C LYS A 43 -5.47 -7.73 16.96
N LEU A 44 -5.50 -6.92 18.02
CA LEU A 44 -4.73 -5.69 18.14
C LEU A 44 -3.25 -5.91 18.48
N ASP A 45 -2.82 -7.14 18.80
CA ASP A 45 -1.59 -7.39 19.55
C ASP A 45 -0.68 -8.46 18.93
N HIS A 46 -0.74 -8.74 17.62
CA HIS A 46 0.26 -9.59 16.98
C HIS A 46 1.64 -8.92 17.13
N VAL A 47 2.53 -9.53 17.91
CA VAL A 47 3.91 -9.07 18.03
C VAL A 47 4.72 -9.73 16.92
N GLY A 48 4.39 -9.39 15.68
CA GLY A 48 5.09 -9.83 14.48
C GLY A 48 5.89 -8.69 13.86
N THR A 49 6.95 -9.02 13.12
CA THR A 49 7.71 -8.16 12.17
C THR A 49 8.47 -6.93 12.69
N ALA A 50 9.18 -7.10 13.81
CA ALA A 50 10.48 -6.46 13.99
C ALA A 50 11.51 -7.08 13.01
N LEU A 51 11.79 -6.45 11.86
CA LEU A 51 12.82 -6.92 10.89
C LEU A 51 14.27 -6.71 11.40
N HIS A 52 14.49 -6.90 12.71
CA HIS A 52 15.45 -6.11 13.48
C HIS A 52 16.93 -6.46 13.32
N GLU A 53 17.30 -7.57 12.69
CA GLU A 53 18.73 -7.87 12.45
C GLU A 53 19.08 -8.03 10.95
N ARG A 54 18.38 -8.90 10.21
CA ARG A 54 18.71 -9.21 8.80
C ARG A 54 18.42 -8.03 7.86
N SER A 55 17.41 -7.22 8.16
CA SER A 55 17.11 -5.99 7.40
C SER A 55 17.92 -4.78 7.91
N ALA A 56 18.22 -4.72 9.21
CA ALA A 56 19.03 -3.67 9.82
C ALA A 56 20.47 -3.65 9.32
N ALA A 57 21.07 -4.83 9.10
CA ALA A 57 22.41 -4.96 8.51
C ALA A 57 22.56 -4.29 7.13
N LYS A 58 21.45 -4.06 6.41
CA LYS A 58 21.42 -3.44 5.07
C LYS A 58 20.82 -2.05 5.01
N ALA A 59 19.98 -1.65 5.96
CA ALA A 59 19.38 -0.31 6.03
C ALA A 59 20.44 0.82 6.09
N LEU A 60 21.68 0.50 6.49
CA LEU A 60 22.80 1.44 6.60
C LEU A 60 23.66 1.59 5.31
N ALA A 61 23.36 0.85 4.23
CA ALA A 61 24.10 0.97 2.96
C ALA A 61 23.30 1.76 1.90
N PRO A 62 23.90 2.75 1.20
CA PRO A 62 23.27 3.38 0.04
C PRO A 62 22.84 2.32 -0.98
N ALA A 63 21.65 2.47 -1.58
CA ALA A 63 21.06 1.52 -2.53
C ALA A 63 21.99 1.13 -3.70
N ILE A 64 22.95 1.98 -4.05
CA ILE A 64 23.93 1.79 -5.13
C ILE A 64 25.07 0.80 -4.74
N LEU A 65 25.21 0.47 -3.45
CA LEU A 65 26.30 -0.37 -2.91
C LEU A 65 25.82 -1.63 -2.18
N ARG A 66 24.54 -2.02 -2.32
CA ARG A 66 24.01 -3.27 -1.76
C ARG A 66 24.61 -4.47 -2.53
N ALA A 67 25.83 -4.85 -2.15
CA ALA A 67 26.54 -5.98 -2.71
C ALA A 67 25.75 -7.30 -2.50
N PRO A 68 25.85 -8.27 -3.41
CA PRO A 68 25.18 -9.57 -3.34
C PRO A 68 25.67 -10.51 -2.21
N THR A 69 26.30 -9.98 -1.15
CA THR A 69 27.08 -10.77 -0.19
C THR A 69 26.41 -11.02 1.16
N ALA A 70 25.12 -10.71 1.33
CA ALA A 70 24.47 -10.80 2.64
C ALA A 70 23.66 -12.08 2.88
N TYR A 71 23.28 -12.82 1.83
CA TYR A 71 22.51 -14.05 1.98
C TYR A 71 23.32 -15.26 1.54
N PRO A 72 23.22 -16.39 2.26
CA PRO A 72 23.89 -17.61 1.87
C PRO A 72 23.32 -18.11 0.53
N ALA A 73 24.21 -18.58 -0.35
CA ALA A 73 23.82 -19.20 -1.61
C ALA A 73 23.12 -20.57 -1.40
N GLU A 74 23.32 -21.16 -0.23
CA GLU A 74 22.75 -22.44 0.17
C GLU A 74 22.14 -22.30 1.58
N VAL A 75 20.89 -22.71 1.75
CA VAL A 75 20.18 -22.70 3.04
C VAL A 75 19.69 -24.10 3.34
N SER A 76 19.96 -24.59 4.54
CA SER A 76 19.36 -25.82 5.06
C SER A 76 18.29 -25.50 6.09
N ILE A 77 17.09 -26.03 5.90
CA ILE A 77 15.91 -25.73 6.70
C ILE A 77 15.40 -27.01 7.36
N LEU A 78 15.04 -26.92 8.63
CA LEU A 78 14.29 -27.97 9.32
C LEU A 78 12.81 -27.58 9.41
N PHE A 79 11.93 -28.45 8.91
CA PHE A 79 10.51 -28.41 9.22
C PHE A 79 10.27 -29.24 10.48
N LEU A 80 10.10 -28.58 11.62
CA LEU A 80 9.85 -29.19 12.91
C LEU A 80 8.33 -29.34 13.10
N ARG A 81 7.83 -30.55 12.97
CA ARG A 81 6.40 -30.84 13.22
C ARG A 81 6.10 -30.85 14.71
N VAL A 82 5.13 -30.05 15.13
CA VAL A 82 4.66 -30.00 16.52
C VAL A 82 3.15 -30.19 16.61
N ASP A 83 2.70 -30.74 17.72
CA ASP A 83 1.28 -30.81 18.09
C ASP A 83 1.10 -30.50 19.58
N PHE A 84 -0.13 -30.34 20.05
CA PHE A 84 -0.45 -29.70 21.34
C PHE A 84 -1.21 -30.63 22.28
N GLN A 85 -1.23 -30.32 23.58
CA GLN A 85 -2.14 -31.03 24.49
C GLN A 85 -3.61 -30.77 24.12
N ASP A 86 -4.48 -31.74 24.41
CA ASP A 86 -5.92 -31.65 24.14
C ASP A 86 -6.57 -30.54 24.98
N GLU A 87 -7.41 -29.72 24.36
CA GLU A 87 -8.19 -28.66 25.00
C GLU A 87 -9.42 -29.19 25.80
N SER A 88 -9.28 -30.36 26.43
CA SER A 88 -10.40 -31.00 27.11
C SER A 88 -10.70 -30.44 28.51
N SER A 89 -11.98 -30.39 28.88
CA SER A 89 -12.52 -29.79 30.12
C SER A 89 -12.12 -30.50 31.42
N ASN A 90 -11.38 -31.60 31.33
CA ASN A 90 -10.82 -32.34 32.46
C ASN A 90 -9.31 -32.17 32.59
N ASP A 91 -8.67 -31.40 31.70
CA ASP A 91 -7.27 -31.03 31.83
C ASP A 91 -7.14 -29.82 32.77
N THR A 92 -6.32 -29.94 33.80
CA THR A 92 -5.97 -28.84 34.71
C THR A 92 -5.34 -27.66 33.97
N ASN A 93 -4.79 -27.89 32.77
CA ASN A 93 -4.14 -26.89 31.93
C ASN A 93 -5.12 -26.00 31.15
N LEU A 94 -6.39 -26.39 30.99
CA LEU A 94 -7.38 -25.55 30.30
C LEU A 94 -7.62 -24.24 31.06
N SER A 95 -7.46 -24.26 32.39
CA SER A 95 -7.53 -23.07 33.26
C SER A 95 -6.59 -21.94 32.82
N VAL A 96 -5.49 -22.27 32.14
CA VAL A 96 -4.51 -21.30 31.64
C VAL A 96 -5.08 -20.51 30.47
N CYS A 97 -5.83 -21.13 29.56
CA CYS A 97 -6.51 -20.45 28.45
C CYS A 97 -7.71 -19.60 28.93
N TYR A 98 -8.26 -19.87 30.12
CA TYR A 98 -9.35 -19.09 30.72
C TYR A 98 -8.91 -17.91 31.59
N SER A 99 -7.70 -17.93 32.15
CA SER A 99 -7.33 -17.06 33.28
C SER A 99 -7.06 -15.60 32.92
N THR A 100 -7.05 -15.25 31.63
CA THR A 100 -6.73 -13.90 31.12
C THR A 100 -7.93 -13.13 30.53
N LEU A 101 -9.16 -13.67 30.53
CA LEU A 101 -10.32 -13.05 29.84
C LEU A 101 -11.65 -13.05 30.63
N PRO A 102 -12.55 -12.06 30.37
CA PRO A 102 -13.85 -11.91 31.03
C PRO A 102 -14.96 -12.85 30.50
N THR A 103 -14.73 -13.64 29.45
CA THR A 103 -15.71 -14.56 28.85
C THR A 103 -15.14 -15.99 28.77
N PRO A 104 -15.89 -17.04 29.17
CA PRO A 104 -15.42 -18.42 29.06
C PRO A 104 -15.27 -18.84 27.60
N VAL A 105 -14.06 -19.17 27.17
CA VAL A 105 -13.77 -19.73 25.84
C VAL A 105 -13.89 -21.26 25.95
N ASN A 106 -14.94 -21.89 25.42
CA ASN A 106 -14.93 -23.36 25.34
C ASN A 106 -13.68 -23.76 24.53
N GLY A 107 -12.84 -24.68 25.03
CA GLY A 107 -11.66 -25.13 24.30
C GLY A 107 -12.04 -25.51 22.86
N ASP A 108 -11.20 -25.12 21.92
CA ASP A 108 -11.43 -25.42 20.52
C ASP A 108 -11.38 -26.95 20.38
N ARG A 109 -12.52 -27.51 20.01
CA ARG A 109 -12.67 -28.92 19.66
C ARG A 109 -13.39 -29.05 18.34
N ASP A 110 -13.52 -27.94 17.61
CA ASP A 110 -14.12 -27.99 16.30
C ASP A 110 -13.14 -28.74 15.40
N PRO A 111 -13.50 -29.93 14.89
CA PRO A 111 -12.61 -30.62 13.98
C PRO A 111 -12.46 -29.85 12.65
N ASN A 112 -13.18 -28.73 12.46
CA ASN A 112 -13.04 -27.85 11.31
C ASN A 112 -11.98 -26.74 11.45
N THR A 113 -11.29 -26.65 12.58
CA THR A 113 -10.22 -25.67 12.88
C THR A 113 -8.98 -26.47 13.30
N THR A 114 -8.30 -26.14 14.40
CA THR A 114 -7.25 -27.00 14.96
C THR A 114 -7.78 -28.21 15.75
N GLY A 115 -9.06 -28.21 16.12
CA GLY A 115 -9.71 -29.32 16.82
C GLY A 115 -8.96 -29.74 18.09
N LEU A 116 -8.59 -31.01 18.21
CA LEU A 116 -7.89 -31.50 19.42
C LEU A 116 -6.41 -31.09 19.51
N GLY A 117 -5.91 -30.25 18.60
CA GLY A 117 -4.50 -29.86 18.54
C GLY A 117 -3.55 -31.01 18.21
N THR A 118 -4.04 -32.07 17.57
CA THR A 118 -3.25 -33.26 17.24
C THR A 118 -2.92 -33.31 15.75
N TRP A 119 -1.74 -33.81 15.40
CA TRP A 119 -1.33 -34.02 14.00
C TRP A 119 -2.06 -35.22 13.37
N SER A 120 -3.37 -35.09 13.21
CA SER A 120 -4.24 -36.16 12.71
C SER A 120 -5.42 -35.66 11.89
N ASP A 121 -5.51 -34.34 11.64
CA ASP A 121 -6.67 -33.65 11.07
C ASP A 121 -7.30 -34.46 9.93
N PRO A 122 -8.47 -35.09 10.15
CA PRO A 122 -9.15 -35.89 9.14
C PRO A 122 -10.18 -35.10 8.33
N VAL A 123 -10.46 -33.85 8.68
CA VAL A 123 -11.52 -33.02 8.06
C VAL A 123 -10.96 -32.23 6.89
N TYR A 124 -9.78 -31.63 7.06
CA TYR A 124 -9.13 -30.82 6.03
C TYR A 124 -7.78 -31.37 5.57
N SER A 125 -7.37 -32.55 6.04
CA SER A 125 -6.34 -33.31 5.33
C SER A 125 -6.81 -33.64 3.92
N TYR A 126 -6.15 -33.00 2.96
CA TYR A 126 -6.37 -33.30 1.56
C TYR A 126 -6.08 -34.79 1.32
N ASN A 127 -7.05 -35.50 0.74
CA ASN A 127 -7.01 -36.95 0.56
C ASN A 127 -6.81 -37.78 1.84
N SER A 128 -7.22 -37.27 3.01
CA SER A 128 -7.06 -37.95 4.30
C SER A 128 -5.60 -38.22 4.69
N ASP A 129 -4.66 -37.45 4.15
CA ASP A 129 -3.24 -37.49 4.49
C ASP A 129 -2.85 -36.22 5.28
N PRO A 130 -2.60 -36.31 6.59
CA PRO A 130 -2.22 -35.17 7.42
C PRO A 130 -0.85 -34.57 7.03
N ASP A 131 0.01 -35.30 6.32
CA ASP A 131 1.29 -34.78 5.83
C ASP A 131 1.18 -34.25 4.37
N TYR A 132 -0.01 -34.24 3.75
CA TYR A 132 -0.15 -33.91 2.32
C TYR A 132 0.44 -32.54 1.96
N TRP A 133 -0.02 -31.48 2.62
CA TRP A 133 0.42 -30.11 2.34
C TRP A 133 1.89 -29.92 2.70
N LEU A 134 2.33 -30.50 3.82
CA LEU A 134 3.73 -30.47 4.23
C LEU A 134 4.65 -31.12 3.19
N ASN A 135 4.29 -32.29 2.68
CA ASN A 135 5.05 -33.01 1.66
C ASN A 135 5.08 -32.23 0.34
N LEU A 136 3.96 -31.62 -0.03
CA LEU A 136 3.88 -30.77 -1.21
C LEU A 136 4.76 -29.51 -1.06
N ALA A 137 4.69 -28.84 0.08
CA ALA A 137 5.54 -27.70 0.42
C ALA A 137 7.02 -28.09 0.41
N LYS A 138 7.41 -29.21 1.04
CA LYS A 138 8.79 -29.72 1.01
C LYS A 138 9.32 -29.89 -0.42
N LEU A 139 8.50 -30.38 -1.34
CA LEU A 139 8.89 -30.57 -2.74
C LEU A 139 9.02 -29.25 -3.49
N ARG A 140 8.07 -28.33 -3.29
CA ARG A 140 7.91 -27.12 -4.10
C ARG A 140 8.70 -25.92 -3.59
N PHE A 141 9.00 -25.88 -2.30
CA PHE A 141 9.69 -24.75 -1.67
C PHE A 141 11.09 -24.54 -2.26
N PRO A 142 11.93 -25.57 -2.44
CA PRO A 142 13.21 -25.40 -3.13
C PRO A 142 13.04 -25.01 -4.60
N GLN A 143 12.01 -25.53 -5.27
CA GLN A 143 11.73 -25.23 -6.69
C GLN A 143 11.39 -23.75 -6.88
N TYR A 144 10.50 -23.22 -6.04
CA TYR A 144 10.10 -21.82 -6.05
C TYR A 144 11.30 -20.89 -5.88
N TYR A 145 12.08 -21.07 -4.82
CA TYR A 145 13.23 -20.20 -4.57
C TYR A 145 14.34 -20.39 -5.60
N THR A 146 14.51 -21.58 -6.18
CA THR A 146 15.42 -21.81 -7.30
C THR A 146 14.98 -21.00 -8.53
N GLU A 147 13.68 -21.03 -8.88
CA GLU A 147 13.12 -20.28 -10.00
C GLU A 147 13.17 -18.77 -9.75
N ALA A 148 12.65 -18.31 -8.60
CA ALA A 148 12.55 -16.89 -8.24
C ALA A 148 13.91 -16.19 -8.09
N SER A 149 14.94 -16.94 -7.67
CA SER A 149 16.31 -16.43 -7.47
C SER A 149 17.25 -16.64 -8.65
N TYR A 150 16.79 -17.25 -9.75
CA TYR A 150 17.65 -17.61 -10.91
C TYR A 150 18.80 -18.55 -10.53
N ASN A 151 18.50 -19.56 -9.71
CA ASN A 151 19.47 -20.52 -9.16
C ASN A 151 20.54 -19.88 -8.24
N LYS A 152 20.32 -18.67 -7.73
CA LYS A 152 21.25 -18.02 -6.79
C LYS A 152 21.05 -18.46 -5.34
N LEU A 153 19.88 -19.02 -5.03
CA LEU A 153 19.54 -19.58 -3.73
C LEU A 153 19.14 -21.04 -3.91
N ALA A 154 19.93 -21.95 -3.33
CA ALA A 154 19.59 -23.36 -3.21
C ALA A 154 19.08 -23.66 -1.80
N ILE A 155 17.98 -24.41 -1.69
CA ILE A 155 17.35 -24.74 -0.42
C ILE A 155 17.31 -26.26 -0.26
N THR A 156 17.71 -26.74 0.92
CA THR A 156 17.53 -28.14 1.33
C THR A 156 16.59 -28.18 2.53
N ILE A 157 15.60 -29.08 2.50
CA ILE A 157 14.60 -29.20 3.57
C ILE A 157 14.64 -30.60 4.16
N ASP A 158 14.86 -30.66 5.46
CA ASP A 158 14.61 -31.83 6.27
C ASP A 158 13.30 -31.67 7.04
N VAL A 159 12.62 -32.78 7.28
CA VAL A 159 11.40 -32.82 8.09
C VAL A 159 11.71 -33.67 9.30
N SER A 160 11.28 -33.21 10.48
CA SER A 160 11.44 -33.99 11.71
C SER A 160 10.89 -35.40 11.54
N SER A 161 11.60 -36.41 12.06
CA SER A 161 11.18 -37.81 11.93
C SER A 161 9.93 -38.16 12.74
N ALA A 162 9.66 -37.37 13.79
CA ALA A 162 8.49 -37.46 14.64
C ALA A 162 7.70 -36.14 14.63
N VAL A 163 6.46 -36.22 15.10
CA VAL A 163 5.67 -35.07 15.55
C VAL A 163 5.94 -34.90 17.05
N TYR A 164 6.32 -33.69 17.46
CA TYR A 164 6.69 -33.39 18.85
C TYR A 164 5.53 -32.73 19.59
N ARG A 165 5.06 -33.40 20.65
CA ARG A 165 3.95 -32.93 21.47
C ARG A 165 4.41 -31.88 22.47
N LEU A 166 3.97 -30.65 22.30
CA LEU A 166 4.18 -29.54 23.23
C LEU A 166 3.48 -29.81 24.57
N PRO A 167 3.99 -29.24 25.68
CA PRO A 167 3.47 -29.48 27.03
C PRO A 167 2.14 -28.78 27.30
N MET A 168 1.75 -27.78 26.49
CA MET A 168 0.54 -26.98 26.66
C MET A 168 -0.39 -27.08 25.44
N PRO A 169 -1.70 -26.77 25.60
CA PRO A 169 -2.63 -26.63 24.47
C PRO A 169 -2.26 -25.43 23.58
N MET A 170 -2.74 -25.40 22.35
CA MET A 170 -2.38 -24.35 21.38
C MET A 170 -2.82 -22.96 21.85
N CYS A 171 -3.99 -22.84 22.47
CA CYS A 171 -4.51 -21.58 23.02
C CYS A 171 -3.58 -20.90 24.05
N TYR A 172 -2.60 -21.62 24.61
CA TYR A 172 -1.57 -21.08 25.49
C TYR A 172 -0.50 -20.25 24.76
N TYR A 173 -0.30 -20.53 23.48
CA TYR A 173 0.66 -19.89 22.60
C TYR A 173 -0.05 -18.92 21.62
N GLY A 174 -1.31 -19.21 21.27
CA GLY A 174 -2.12 -18.50 20.27
C GLY A 174 -2.75 -17.17 20.73
N THR A 175 -2.04 -16.39 21.57
CA THR A 175 -2.37 -14.97 21.77
C THR A 175 -1.42 -14.04 21.03
N GLU A 176 -0.37 -14.61 20.43
CA GLU A 176 0.62 -13.94 19.58
C GLU A 176 1.33 -12.76 20.25
N THR A 177 1.30 -12.70 21.59
CA THR A 177 2.15 -11.79 22.35
C THR A 177 3.60 -12.29 22.37
N ASP A 178 4.56 -11.37 22.55
CA ASP A 178 5.99 -11.71 22.65
C ASP A 178 6.24 -12.85 23.64
N ASP A 179 5.66 -12.76 24.83
CA ASP A 179 5.84 -13.76 25.89
C ASP A 179 5.30 -15.14 25.46
N ASP A 180 4.23 -15.18 24.68
CA ASP A 180 3.57 -16.42 24.26
C ASP A 180 4.33 -17.11 23.13
N LEU A 181 4.79 -16.32 22.14
CA LEU A 181 5.62 -16.80 21.05
C LEU A 181 6.99 -17.27 21.56
N GLN A 182 7.59 -16.58 22.52
CA GLN A 182 8.84 -17.03 23.15
C GLN A 182 8.66 -18.35 23.90
N ARG A 183 7.53 -18.58 24.55
CA ARG A 183 7.23 -19.88 25.18
C ARG A 183 7.06 -21.00 24.15
N LEU A 184 6.42 -20.72 23.01
CA LEU A 184 6.32 -21.68 21.90
C LEU A 184 7.70 -22.15 21.43
N VAL A 185 8.65 -21.22 21.30
CA VAL A 185 10.04 -21.51 20.91
C VAL A 185 10.73 -22.40 21.92
N VAL A 186 10.67 -22.02 23.19
CA VAL A 186 11.38 -22.72 24.25
C VAL A 186 10.86 -24.16 24.38
N ASP A 187 9.54 -24.33 24.38
CA ASP A 187 8.92 -25.64 24.45
C ASP A 187 9.24 -26.48 23.21
N SER A 188 9.21 -25.88 22.01
CA SER A 188 9.59 -26.57 20.77
C SER A 188 11.06 -26.99 20.78
N ALA A 189 11.96 -26.09 21.19
CA ALA A 189 13.40 -26.34 21.28
C ALA A 189 13.72 -27.45 22.28
N ALA A 190 13.06 -27.48 23.44
CA ALA A 190 13.25 -28.50 24.46
C ALA A 190 12.93 -29.92 23.97
N LEU A 191 12.06 -30.05 22.97
CA LEU A 191 11.66 -31.33 22.39
C LEU A 191 12.60 -31.79 21.26
N THR A 192 13.53 -30.95 20.80
CA THR A 192 14.51 -31.31 19.76
C THR A 192 15.66 -32.20 20.25
N THR A 193 15.54 -32.83 21.43
CA THR A 193 16.54 -33.75 21.99
C THR A 193 16.75 -34.97 21.09
N GLY A 194 17.72 -34.87 20.17
CA GLY A 194 17.99 -35.88 19.12
C GLY A 194 18.06 -35.32 17.70
N ILE A 195 17.75 -34.04 17.51
CA ILE A 195 17.99 -33.29 16.28
C ILE A 195 19.21 -32.40 16.50
N ASP A 196 20.21 -32.52 15.63
CA ASP A 196 21.35 -31.62 15.63
C ASP A 196 20.97 -30.31 14.92
N LEU A 197 20.52 -29.32 15.69
CA LEU A 197 20.10 -28.02 15.15
C LEU A 197 21.25 -27.22 14.52
N SER A 198 22.52 -27.57 14.81
CA SER A 198 23.68 -26.95 14.17
C SER A 198 23.82 -27.31 12.69
N LEU A 199 23.00 -28.23 12.19
CA LEU A 199 22.92 -28.56 10.77
C LEU A 199 22.01 -27.63 9.97
N TYR A 200 21.26 -26.73 10.60
CA TYR A 200 20.25 -25.92 9.91
C TYR A 200 20.52 -24.42 10.06
N ASP A 201 20.16 -23.66 9.02
CA ASP A 201 20.23 -22.21 8.96
C ASP A 201 18.92 -21.55 9.41
N ALA A 202 17.80 -22.26 9.28
CA ALA A 202 16.47 -21.85 9.72
C ALA A 202 15.65 -23.06 10.19
N VAL A 203 14.71 -22.82 11.10
CA VAL A 203 13.71 -23.81 11.55
C VAL A 203 12.32 -23.22 11.35
N LEU A 204 11.46 -24.00 10.69
CA LEU A 204 10.04 -23.74 10.57
C LEU A 204 9.33 -24.64 11.58
N ILE A 205 8.64 -24.04 12.55
CA ILE A 205 7.75 -24.74 13.46
C ILE A 205 6.45 -24.97 12.71
N VAL A 206 6.21 -26.20 12.26
CA VAL A 206 4.97 -26.57 11.59
C VAL A 206 4.02 -27.15 12.62
N HIS A 207 2.98 -26.38 12.99
CA HIS A 207 2.02 -26.79 14.00
C HIS A 207 0.86 -27.58 13.41
N ALA A 208 0.30 -28.49 14.20
CA ALA A 208 -0.94 -29.19 13.85
C ALA A 208 -2.11 -28.21 13.72
N GLY A 209 -3.05 -28.52 12.83
CA GLY A 209 -4.26 -27.72 12.63
C GLY A 209 -4.14 -26.60 11.59
N ALA A 210 -5.19 -25.78 11.55
CA ALA A 210 -5.32 -24.67 10.62
C ALA A 210 -4.62 -23.41 11.14
N GLY A 211 -4.05 -22.59 10.25
CA GLY A 211 -3.55 -21.26 10.62
C GLY A 211 -4.70 -20.27 10.81
N GLU A 212 -4.62 -19.43 11.85
CA GLU A 212 -5.67 -18.45 12.19
C GLU A 212 -5.96 -17.47 11.04
N GLU A 213 -5.00 -17.19 10.17
CA GLU A 213 -5.17 -16.32 9.00
C GLU A 213 -6.23 -16.81 7.99
N ALA A 214 -6.67 -18.07 8.12
CA ALA A 214 -7.73 -18.66 7.33
C ALA A 214 -9.09 -18.78 8.06
N ASP A 215 -9.22 -18.23 9.28
CA ASP A 215 -10.46 -18.25 10.09
C ASP A 215 -11.51 -17.28 9.54
N VAL A 216 -12.28 -17.73 8.56
CA VAL A 216 -13.26 -16.91 7.86
C VAL A 216 -14.51 -16.64 8.72
N ASN A 217 -14.85 -17.59 9.59
CA ASN A 217 -16.01 -17.55 10.48
C ASN A 217 -15.74 -16.84 11.81
N SER A 218 -14.48 -16.52 12.11
CA SER A 218 -14.03 -15.89 13.36
C SER A 218 -14.38 -16.72 14.60
N ASP A 219 -14.21 -18.03 14.52
CA ASP A 219 -14.51 -18.99 15.60
C ASP A 219 -13.29 -19.75 16.13
N SER A 220 -12.10 -19.55 15.55
CA SER A 220 -10.82 -20.14 16.00
C SER A 220 -9.78 -19.07 16.36
N SER A 221 -10.22 -18.00 17.04
CA SER A 221 -9.41 -16.82 17.41
C SER A 221 -8.24 -17.07 18.38
N ARG A 222 -7.83 -18.32 18.61
CA ARG A 222 -6.71 -18.73 19.47
C ARG A 222 -5.83 -19.79 18.82
N ASP A 223 -6.05 -20.03 17.53
CA ASP A 223 -5.16 -20.78 16.68
C ASP A 223 -3.91 -19.95 16.43
N LEU A 224 -2.78 -20.61 16.14
CA LEU A 224 -1.55 -19.88 15.85
C LEU A 224 -1.67 -19.23 14.47
N TRP A 225 -1.36 -17.94 14.43
CA TRP A 225 -1.21 -17.20 13.18
C TRP A 225 0.17 -17.45 12.56
N SER A 226 0.23 -17.69 11.24
CA SER A 226 1.49 -17.83 10.50
C SER A 226 2.33 -16.56 10.51
N LEU A 227 3.56 -16.62 11.03
CA LEU A 227 4.45 -15.46 11.05
C LEU A 227 5.93 -15.82 11.17
N TYR A 228 6.77 -14.89 10.73
CA TYR A 228 8.17 -14.78 11.08
C TYR A 228 8.35 -14.00 12.38
N TYR A 229 9.03 -14.61 13.34
CA TYR A 229 9.39 -13.99 14.60
C TYR A 229 10.90 -13.96 14.79
N SER A 230 11.39 -12.85 15.35
CA SER A 230 12.75 -12.74 15.85
C SER A 230 12.80 -11.90 17.11
N ALA A 231 13.64 -12.31 18.07
CA ALA A 231 13.95 -11.51 19.24
C ALA A 231 15.46 -11.50 19.52
N ASP A 232 15.99 -10.35 19.98
CA ASP A 232 17.39 -10.22 20.42
C ASP A 232 17.74 -11.26 21.49
N CYS A 233 16.75 -11.63 22.32
CA CYS A 233 16.86 -12.72 23.27
C CYS A 233 15.51 -13.36 23.56
N ILE A 234 15.53 -14.66 23.88
CA ILE A 234 14.37 -15.41 24.35
C ILE A 234 14.39 -15.43 25.88
N ASP A 235 13.35 -14.86 26.51
CA ASP A 235 13.14 -14.78 27.95
C ASP A 235 11.67 -15.12 28.26
N THR A 236 11.42 -16.33 28.75
CA THR A 236 10.06 -16.79 29.07
C THR A 236 9.56 -16.31 30.43
N ASP A 237 10.35 -15.51 31.16
CA ASP A 237 10.04 -15.07 32.52
C ASP A 237 10.55 -13.63 32.72
N ALA A 238 9.77 -12.63 32.31
CA ALA A 238 10.10 -11.21 32.48
C ALA A 238 10.42 -10.80 33.94
N ALA A 239 10.05 -11.63 34.92
CA ALA A 239 10.37 -11.46 36.34
C ALA A 239 11.78 -11.93 36.75
N ALA A 240 12.46 -12.75 35.94
CA ALA A 240 13.77 -13.33 36.19
C ALA A 240 14.76 -12.98 35.06
N ALA A 241 15.00 -11.68 34.85
CA ALA A 241 15.87 -11.13 33.80
C ALA A 241 17.10 -12.01 33.45
N GLY A 242 17.06 -12.68 32.29
CA GLY A 242 18.16 -13.47 31.77
C GLY A 242 17.83 -14.23 30.49
N CYS A 243 18.54 -13.97 29.40
CA CYS A 243 18.38 -14.66 28.12
C CYS A 243 18.55 -16.17 28.28
N GLN A 244 17.61 -16.97 27.78
CA GLN A 244 17.76 -18.40 27.70
C GLN A 244 18.85 -18.78 26.69
N LEU A 245 19.71 -19.71 27.09
CA LEU A 245 20.68 -20.32 26.18
C LEU A 245 19.99 -21.40 25.36
N LEU A 246 19.58 -21.04 24.15
CA LEU A 246 19.04 -21.99 23.19
C LEU A 246 20.14 -22.62 22.33
N PRO A 247 19.91 -23.82 21.76
CA PRO A 247 20.87 -24.45 20.86
C PRO A 247 21.26 -23.53 19.70
N SER A 248 22.52 -23.62 19.27
CA SER A 248 23.00 -22.84 18.15
C SER A 248 22.62 -23.49 16.81
N LEU A 249 22.25 -22.65 15.85
CA LEU A 249 22.08 -22.98 14.45
C LEU A 249 23.44 -23.07 13.73
N ARG A 250 23.45 -23.48 12.46
CA ARG A 250 24.66 -23.66 11.63
C ARG A 250 25.55 -22.42 11.57
N ASN A 251 24.95 -21.24 11.55
CA ASN A 251 25.65 -19.96 11.53
C ASN A 251 26.20 -19.52 12.91
N GLY A 252 25.99 -20.32 13.96
CA GLY A 252 26.37 -20.00 15.34
C GLY A 252 25.41 -19.05 16.05
N ALA A 253 24.32 -18.61 15.40
CA ALA A 253 23.26 -17.85 16.04
C ALA A 253 22.49 -18.73 17.04
N ALA A 254 21.96 -18.12 18.10
CA ALA A 254 21.01 -18.80 18.97
C ALA A 254 19.72 -19.11 18.18
N PHE A 255 18.97 -20.12 18.60
CA PHE A 255 17.63 -20.37 18.08
C PHE A 255 16.63 -19.32 18.61
N ASN A 256 16.75 -18.08 18.14
CA ASN A 256 15.93 -16.92 18.52
C ASN A 256 15.18 -16.28 17.33
N GLU A 257 15.29 -16.89 16.16
CA GLU A 257 14.52 -16.60 14.94
C GLU A 257 13.79 -17.87 14.51
N PHE A 258 12.51 -17.78 14.17
CA PHE A 258 11.71 -18.91 13.73
C PHE A 258 10.55 -18.44 12.86
N ILE A 259 10.08 -19.38 12.05
CA ILE A 259 8.90 -19.20 11.19
C ILE A 259 7.84 -20.18 11.68
N ILE A 260 6.66 -19.66 12.01
CA ILE A 260 5.50 -20.46 12.45
C ILE A 260 4.64 -20.71 11.23
N MET A 261 4.33 -21.99 10.97
CA MET A 261 3.52 -22.41 9.84
C MET A 261 2.48 -23.44 10.28
N PRO A 262 1.30 -23.48 9.65
CA PRO A 262 0.32 -24.50 9.94
C PRO A 262 0.55 -25.74 9.08
N GLN A 263 -0.07 -26.82 9.54
CA GLN A 263 -0.24 -28.07 8.80
C GLN A 263 -1.15 -27.88 7.58
N THR A 264 -2.15 -27.00 7.69
CA THR A 264 -3.14 -26.69 6.65
C THR A 264 -3.64 -25.24 6.80
N ASN A 265 -4.11 -24.61 5.73
CA ASN A 265 -4.91 -23.38 5.82
C ASN A 265 -6.36 -23.62 5.38
N SER A 266 -6.71 -24.88 5.14
CA SER A 266 -8.06 -25.26 4.80
C SER A 266 -8.86 -25.37 6.09
N GLN A 267 -9.86 -24.51 6.25
CA GLN A 267 -10.87 -24.52 7.30
C GLN A 267 -12.17 -23.91 6.77
N ASP A 268 -13.26 -23.91 7.53
CA ASP A 268 -14.52 -23.21 7.16
C ASP A 268 -15.11 -23.52 5.76
N GLY A 269 -14.84 -24.72 5.24
CA GLY A 269 -15.30 -25.15 3.92
C GLY A 269 -14.52 -24.54 2.75
N ILE A 270 -13.41 -23.86 3.00
CA ILE A 270 -12.45 -23.41 1.99
C ILE A 270 -11.23 -24.31 1.95
N THR A 271 -10.68 -24.51 0.76
CA THR A 271 -9.41 -25.23 0.57
C THR A 271 -8.33 -24.24 0.20
N VAL A 272 -7.28 -24.19 1.01
CA VAL A 272 -6.14 -23.29 0.86
C VAL A 272 -4.87 -24.12 0.96
N ASP A 273 -4.02 -23.99 -0.05
CA ASP A 273 -2.66 -24.53 -0.03
C ASP A 273 -1.78 -23.59 0.81
N PRO A 274 -1.23 -24.02 1.96
CA PRO A 274 -0.41 -23.16 2.80
C PRO A 274 0.92 -22.79 2.14
N PHE A 275 1.27 -23.39 0.99
CA PHE A 275 2.53 -23.18 0.29
C PHE A 275 2.88 -21.69 0.08
N GLY A 276 1.90 -20.87 -0.31
CA GLY A 276 2.08 -19.42 -0.46
C GLY A 276 2.60 -18.73 0.79
N ILE A 277 2.04 -19.08 1.95
CA ILE A 277 2.43 -18.56 3.25
C ILE A 277 3.83 -19.06 3.62
N TYR A 278 4.15 -20.34 3.37
CA TYR A 278 5.48 -20.90 3.64
C TYR A 278 6.58 -20.10 2.95
N VAL A 279 6.36 -19.74 1.68
CA VAL A 279 7.34 -18.95 0.93
C VAL A 279 7.29 -17.47 1.29
N HIS A 280 6.14 -16.92 1.68
CA HIS A 280 6.00 -15.54 2.14
C HIS A 280 6.79 -15.29 3.44
N GLU A 281 6.59 -16.13 4.46
CA GLU A 281 7.28 -15.98 5.75
C GLU A 281 8.79 -16.20 5.65
N PHE A 282 9.22 -17.09 4.76
CA PHE A 282 10.65 -17.21 4.47
C PHE A 282 11.21 -15.97 3.74
N GLY A 283 10.36 -15.22 3.03
CA GLY A 283 10.70 -13.90 2.50
C GLY A 283 11.11 -12.92 3.60
N HIS A 284 10.42 -12.93 4.75
CA HIS A 284 10.82 -12.16 5.93
C HIS A 284 12.13 -12.64 6.55
N TRP A 285 12.38 -13.95 6.59
CA TRP A 285 13.70 -14.47 7.01
C TRP A 285 14.83 -14.01 6.06
N LEU A 286 14.53 -13.85 4.77
CA LEU A 286 15.42 -13.21 3.80
C LEU A 286 15.46 -11.67 3.96
N GLY A 287 14.69 -11.07 4.87
CA GLY A 287 14.69 -9.65 5.18
C GLY A 287 13.79 -8.79 4.29
N LEU A 288 12.87 -9.39 3.53
CA LEU A 288 11.85 -8.63 2.82
C LEU A 288 10.78 -8.11 3.80
N PRO A 289 10.28 -6.87 3.60
CA PRO A 289 9.10 -6.38 4.29
C PRO A 289 7.82 -6.81 3.57
N ASP A 290 6.71 -6.69 4.26
CA ASP A 290 5.38 -6.66 3.65
C ASP A 290 5.23 -5.44 2.77
N LEU A 291 4.58 -5.69 1.64
CA LEU A 291 4.26 -4.72 0.62
C LEU A 291 2.75 -4.59 0.42
N TYR A 292 1.91 -5.33 1.15
CA TYR A 292 0.54 -4.92 1.43
C TYR A 292 0.49 -3.84 2.53
N ASP A 293 -0.68 -3.28 2.77
CA ASP A 293 -0.88 -2.28 3.82
C ASP A 293 -1.09 -2.98 5.18
N THR A 294 -0.09 -2.92 6.04
CA THR A 294 -0.12 -3.51 7.38
C THR A 294 -0.91 -2.67 8.39
N SER A 295 -1.68 -1.67 7.95
CA SER A 295 -2.45 -0.81 8.84
C SER A 295 -3.86 -1.30 9.11
N TRP A 296 -4.31 -1.05 10.33
CA TRP A 296 -5.64 -1.45 10.76
C TRP A 296 -6.76 -0.51 10.26
N LEU A 297 -6.45 0.76 9.96
CA LEU A 297 -7.43 1.80 9.63
C LEU A 297 -7.41 2.13 8.15
N TYR A 298 -8.39 1.58 7.42
CA TYR A 298 -8.57 1.78 5.97
C TYR A 298 -7.37 1.30 5.16
N PRO A 299 -7.01 0.00 5.25
CA PRO A 299 -5.89 -0.56 4.50
C PRO A 299 -6.11 -0.41 2.99
N THR A 300 -5.00 -0.24 2.28
CA THR A 300 -4.90 -0.40 0.83
C THR A 300 -4.40 -1.80 0.48
N ASP A 301 -4.46 -2.20 -0.80
CA ASP A 301 -3.94 -3.52 -1.20
C ASP A 301 -2.42 -3.53 -1.38
N GLY A 302 -1.78 -2.36 -1.23
CA GLY A 302 -0.34 -2.17 -1.38
C GLY A 302 0.13 -2.48 -2.81
N ILE A 303 0.85 -3.59 -2.99
CA ILE A 303 1.25 -4.09 -4.32
C ILE A 303 0.28 -5.12 -4.92
N GLY A 304 -0.77 -5.49 -4.19
CA GLY A 304 -1.78 -6.44 -4.63
C GLY A 304 -1.25 -7.86 -4.87
N VAL A 305 -1.92 -8.58 -5.76
CA VAL A 305 -1.59 -9.97 -6.14
C VAL A 305 -0.35 -10.11 -7.03
N TRP A 306 0.35 -9.00 -7.34
CA TRP A 306 1.43 -8.96 -8.32
C TRP A 306 2.81 -9.39 -7.80
N GLY A 307 2.97 -9.48 -6.48
CA GLY A 307 4.23 -9.89 -5.84
C GLY A 307 4.01 -10.72 -4.57
N LEU A 308 5.00 -11.55 -4.25
CA LEU A 308 4.96 -12.47 -3.10
C LEU A 308 4.68 -11.75 -1.76
N MET A 309 5.27 -10.58 -1.54
CA MET A 309 5.14 -9.83 -0.29
C MET A 309 3.86 -8.96 -0.25
N GLY A 310 2.99 -9.07 -1.25
CA GLY A 310 1.64 -8.53 -1.25
C GLY A 310 0.62 -9.65 -1.03
N TYR A 311 -0.60 -9.46 -1.54
CA TYR A 311 -1.65 -10.51 -1.58
C TYR A 311 -1.35 -11.64 -2.56
N GLY A 312 -0.24 -11.56 -3.31
CA GLY A 312 0.16 -12.59 -4.26
C GLY A 312 0.40 -13.95 -3.61
N LEU A 313 0.71 -14.01 -2.31
CA LEU A 313 0.85 -15.27 -1.59
C LEU A 313 -0.37 -16.20 -1.74
N TYR A 314 -1.58 -15.68 -1.99
CA TYR A 314 -2.79 -16.46 -2.16
C TYR A 314 -3.15 -16.79 -3.61
N ASN A 315 -2.31 -16.43 -4.59
CA ASN A 315 -2.56 -16.75 -5.99
C ASN A 315 -2.66 -18.27 -6.23
N GLY A 316 -3.50 -18.66 -7.19
CA GLY A 316 -3.70 -20.05 -7.61
C GLY A 316 -5.10 -20.59 -7.30
N ASP A 317 -5.36 -21.80 -7.78
CA ASP A 317 -6.57 -22.57 -7.47
C ASP A 317 -6.16 -24.02 -7.14
N PRO A 318 -6.22 -24.44 -5.86
CA PRO A 318 -6.73 -23.69 -4.70
C PRO A 318 -5.87 -22.47 -4.34
N ALA A 319 -6.42 -21.53 -3.56
CA ALA A 319 -5.69 -20.34 -3.11
C ALA A 319 -4.37 -20.72 -2.42
N GLY A 320 -3.31 -19.96 -2.66
CA GLY A 320 -1.96 -20.21 -2.15
C GLY A 320 -1.14 -21.24 -2.93
N SER A 321 -1.74 -21.88 -3.94
CA SER A 321 -1.08 -22.92 -4.72
C SER A 321 -0.14 -22.39 -5.80
N MET A 322 -0.14 -21.10 -6.14
CA MET A 322 0.73 -20.51 -7.18
C MET A 322 1.15 -19.08 -6.79
N PRO A 323 1.90 -18.89 -5.69
CA PRO A 323 2.41 -17.58 -5.32
C PRO A 323 3.34 -17.04 -6.41
N PRO A 324 3.19 -15.79 -6.86
CA PRO A 324 3.99 -15.23 -7.92
C PRO A 324 5.41 -14.95 -7.43
N HIS A 325 6.32 -14.70 -8.37
CA HIS A 325 7.65 -14.20 -8.03
C HIS A 325 7.55 -12.88 -7.25
N PRO A 326 8.54 -12.56 -6.37
CA PRO A 326 8.67 -11.21 -5.84
C PRO A 326 8.86 -10.20 -6.98
N GLU A 327 8.34 -9.00 -6.80
CA GLU A 327 8.49 -7.92 -7.76
C GLU A 327 9.94 -7.43 -7.90
N ALA A 328 10.23 -6.67 -8.95
CA ALA A 328 11.57 -6.18 -9.27
C ALA A 328 12.32 -5.61 -8.06
N TRP A 329 11.65 -4.83 -7.22
CA TRP A 329 12.27 -4.20 -6.06
C TRP A 329 12.81 -5.24 -5.06
N SER A 330 11.99 -6.19 -4.64
CA SER A 330 12.40 -7.29 -3.75
C SER A 330 13.52 -8.12 -4.33
N LYS A 331 13.47 -8.47 -5.63
CA LYS A 331 14.55 -9.23 -6.30
C LYS A 331 15.88 -8.46 -6.33
N ILE A 332 15.83 -7.14 -6.53
CA ILE A 332 17.02 -6.27 -6.48
C ILE A 332 17.54 -6.18 -5.04
N PHE A 333 16.65 -6.01 -4.05
CA PHE A 333 16.99 -5.95 -2.63
C PHE A 333 17.73 -7.21 -2.15
N LEU A 334 17.31 -8.38 -2.65
CA LEU A 334 17.95 -9.66 -2.38
C LEU A 334 19.22 -9.93 -3.20
N GLY A 335 19.51 -9.11 -4.22
CA GLY A 335 20.65 -9.30 -5.13
C GLY A 335 20.46 -10.40 -6.17
N TRP A 336 19.22 -10.84 -6.37
CA TRP A 336 18.88 -11.90 -7.33
C TRP A 336 18.90 -11.41 -8.77
N ILE A 337 18.62 -10.13 -9.00
CA ILE A 337 18.80 -9.48 -10.30
C ILE A 337 19.56 -8.16 -10.16
N SER A 338 20.23 -7.76 -11.23
CA SER A 338 20.79 -6.42 -11.37
C SER A 338 19.82 -5.53 -12.16
N GLN A 339 19.84 -4.23 -11.87
CA GLN A 339 19.09 -3.23 -12.63
C GLN A 339 20.00 -2.46 -13.58
N GLU A 340 19.49 -2.14 -14.77
CA GLU A 340 20.11 -1.19 -15.68
C GLU A 340 19.71 0.23 -15.29
N GLN A 341 20.70 1.10 -15.06
CA GLN A 341 20.44 2.49 -14.69
C GLN A 341 20.29 3.37 -15.92
N ALA A 342 19.10 3.90 -16.15
CA ALA A 342 18.90 4.95 -17.15
C ALA A 342 19.55 6.26 -16.67
N ALA A 343 20.24 6.95 -17.58
CA ALA A 343 20.79 8.28 -17.32
C ALA A 343 19.65 9.29 -17.10
N ALA A 344 19.77 10.11 -16.05
CA ALA A 344 18.75 11.11 -15.72
C ALA A 344 18.74 12.25 -16.76
N GLY A 345 17.56 12.60 -17.26
CA GLY A 345 17.36 13.75 -18.16
C GLY A 345 18.02 13.60 -19.54
N VAL A 346 18.39 12.38 -19.95
CA VAL A 346 18.95 12.10 -21.27
C VAL A 346 18.10 11.03 -21.93
N ASP A 347 17.54 11.33 -23.10
CA ASP A 347 16.77 10.37 -23.86
C ASP A 347 17.58 9.10 -24.14
N ALA A 348 17.09 7.98 -23.62
CA ALA A 348 17.76 6.71 -23.77
C ALA A 348 17.38 6.01 -25.09
N GLY A 349 16.21 6.37 -25.67
CA GLY A 349 15.74 5.85 -26.95
C GLY A 349 15.09 4.46 -26.83
N PRO A 350 15.15 3.64 -27.90
CA PRO A 350 14.54 2.31 -27.92
C PRO A 350 15.11 1.37 -26.86
N MET A 351 14.21 0.68 -26.15
CA MET A 351 14.47 -0.28 -25.09
C MET A 351 13.66 -1.57 -25.35
N THR A 352 14.13 -2.69 -24.79
CA THR A 352 13.44 -3.99 -24.80
C THR A 352 13.53 -4.62 -23.41
N LEU A 353 12.46 -5.22 -22.91
CA LEU A 353 12.41 -5.98 -21.66
C LEU A 353 12.08 -7.42 -21.98
N GLU A 354 13.07 -8.27 -21.82
CA GLU A 354 12.90 -9.71 -21.76
C GLU A 354 12.08 -10.08 -20.50
N PRO A 355 11.27 -11.16 -20.54
CA PRO A 355 10.54 -11.62 -19.38
C PRO A 355 11.43 -11.79 -18.16
N VAL A 356 10.91 -11.41 -16.99
CA VAL A 356 11.63 -11.55 -15.72
C VAL A 356 11.95 -13.02 -15.42
N MET A 357 11.19 -13.99 -15.96
CA MET A 357 11.52 -15.41 -15.80
C MET A 357 12.52 -15.98 -16.83
N SER A 358 13.02 -15.15 -17.74
CA SER A 358 14.02 -15.59 -18.72
C SER A 358 15.38 -15.84 -18.07
N SER A 359 16.29 -16.52 -18.78
CA SER A 359 17.67 -16.72 -18.33
C SER A 359 18.52 -15.44 -18.31
N ALA A 360 18.02 -14.35 -18.91
CA ALA A 360 18.68 -13.05 -18.98
C ALA A 360 17.64 -11.95 -18.72
N PRO A 361 17.06 -11.89 -17.50
CA PRO A 361 16.02 -10.93 -17.19
C PRO A 361 16.57 -9.51 -17.24
N ARG A 362 15.78 -8.57 -17.78
CA ARG A 362 16.15 -7.16 -17.83
C ARG A 362 15.16 -6.33 -17.01
N VAL A 363 15.69 -5.55 -16.08
CA VAL A 363 14.95 -4.57 -15.29
C VAL A 363 15.63 -3.23 -15.44
N ILE A 364 14.88 -2.19 -15.75
CA ILE A 364 15.42 -0.85 -15.95
C ILE A 364 14.98 0.05 -14.81
N ARG A 365 15.94 0.72 -14.16
CA ARG A 365 15.73 1.77 -13.17
C ARG A 365 15.76 3.13 -13.83
N ILE A 366 14.66 3.85 -13.76
CA ILE A 366 14.45 5.15 -14.43
C ILE A 366 14.26 6.22 -13.35
N PRO A 367 15.16 7.20 -13.21
CA PRO A 367 14.96 8.33 -12.30
C PRO A 367 13.60 9.01 -12.52
N ALA A 368 12.81 9.15 -11.46
CA ALA A 368 11.43 9.64 -11.57
C ALA A 368 11.29 11.15 -11.37
N SER A 369 12.36 11.87 -10.99
CA SER A 369 12.38 13.33 -10.87
C SER A 369 13.73 13.96 -11.26
N SER A 370 13.69 15.13 -11.92
CA SER A 370 14.86 15.99 -12.23
C SER A 370 15.39 16.77 -11.04
N VAL A 371 14.57 16.92 -10.00
CA VAL A 371 14.73 17.95 -8.98
C VAL A 371 14.82 17.28 -7.59
N TYR A 372 16.05 17.05 -7.13
CA TYR A 372 16.42 16.89 -5.71
C TYR A 372 16.10 15.60 -4.93
N SER A 373 15.74 14.47 -5.54
CA SER A 373 15.93 13.19 -4.83
C SER A 373 16.22 12.04 -5.77
N GLU A 374 17.44 11.49 -5.72
CA GLU A 374 17.77 10.18 -6.33
C GLU A 374 16.96 9.02 -5.70
N THR A 375 16.07 9.33 -4.75
CA THR A 375 15.31 8.37 -3.96
C THR A 375 13.99 7.98 -4.63
N GLN A 376 13.50 8.74 -5.62
CA GLN A 376 12.32 8.34 -6.39
C GLN A 376 12.68 7.90 -7.81
N TYR A 377 12.22 6.70 -8.17
CA TYR A 377 12.50 6.09 -9.47
C TYR A 377 11.40 5.13 -9.87
N PHE A 378 11.28 4.89 -11.17
CA PHE A 378 10.51 3.77 -11.70
C PHE A 378 11.42 2.54 -11.83
N LEU A 379 10.90 1.36 -11.50
CA LEU A 379 11.41 0.08 -11.98
C LEU A 379 10.43 -0.45 -13.01
N VAL A 380 10.94 -0.83 -14.18
CA VAL A 380 10.12 -1.47 -15.21
C VAL A 380 10.59 -2.88 -15.45
N GLU A 381 9.65 -3.82 -15.45
CA GLU A 381 9.88 -5.25 -15.61
C GLU A 381 8.77 -5.89 -16.46
N ASN A 382 9.05 -7.00 -17.14
CA ASN A 382 8.08 -7.68 -18.03
C ASN A 382 7.66 -9.04 -17.45
N ARG A 383 6.43 -9.13 -16.94
CA ARG A 383 5.89 -10.34 -16.30
C ARG A 383 5.06 -11.17 -17.29
N ARG A 384 5.14 -12.49 -17.17
CA ARG A 384 4.45 -13.47 -18.03
C ARG A 384 3.75 -14.51 -17.19
N LYS A 385 2.60 -15.02 -17.66
CA LYS A 385 1.86 -16.06 -16.94
C LYS A 385 2.44 -17.46 -17.16
N THR A 386 3.68 -17.67 -16.71
CA THR A 386 4.38 -18.96 -16.77
C THR A 386 4.98 -19.31 -15.41
N GLY A 387 5.35 -20.57 -15.18
CA GLY A 387 5.94 -20.99 -13.91
C GLY A 387 5.06 -20.59 -12.71
N TYR A 388 5.68 -20.03 -11.68
CA TYR A 388 4.97 -19.55 -10.49
C TYR A 388 4.15 -18.26 -10.73
N ASP A 389 4.40 -17.52 -11.81
CA ASP A 389 3.56 -16.38 -12.22
C ASP A 389 2.31 -16.80 -13.01
N SER A 390 2.08 -18.10 -13.23
CA SER A 390 0.96 -18.60 -14.05
C SER A 390 -0.43 -18.15 -13.57
N ALA A 391 -0.58 -17.85 -12.28
CA ALA A 391 -1.81 -17.40 -11.67
C ALA A 391 -1.97 -15.87 -11.59
N LEU A 392 -1.02 -15.07 -12.09
CA LEU A 392 -1.18 -13.61 -12.16
C LEU A 392 -2.44 -13.20 -12.95
N PRO A 393 -3.10 -12.08 -12.61
CA PRO A 393 -4.33 -11.67 -13.30
C PRO A 393 -4.05 -11.30 -14.77
N GLY A 394 -2.92 -10.66 -15.08
CA GLY A 394 -2.50 -10.30 -16.43
C GLY A 394 -1.02 -10.52 -16.70
N GLU A 395 -0.57 -10.11 -17.88
CA GLU A 395 0.84 -10.14 -18.31
C GLU A 395 1.21 -8.87 -19.09
N GLY A 396 2.51 -8.57 -19.16
CA GLY A 396 3.04 -7.37 -19.79
C GLY A 396 4.05 -6.64 -18.91
N MET A 397 4.36 -5.39 -19.24
CA MET A 397 5.27 -4.57 -18.44
C MET A 397 4.56 -4.03 -17.20
N LEU A 398 5.06 -4.36 -16.01
CA LEU A 398 4.70 -3.67 -14.78
C LEU A 398 5.64 -2.48 -14.58
N VAL A 399 5.07 -1.37 -14.11
CA VAL A 399 5.81 -0.14 -13.82
C VAL A 399 5.65 0.18 -12.33
N TRP A 400 6.72 0.01 -11.56
CA TRP A 400 6.75 0.26 -10.12
C TRP A 400 7.30 1.65 -9.84
N LEU A 401 6.54 2.53 -9.19
CA LEU A 401 7.06 3.78 -8.64
C LEU A 401 7.59 3.52 -7.23
N VAL A 402 8.88 3.76 -7.03
CA VAL A 402 9.61 3.50 -5.80
C VAL A 402 10.01 4.79 -5.10
N ASN A 403 9.85 4.83 -3.77
CA ASN A 403 10.36 5.87 -2.88
C ASN A 403 11.33 5.28 -1.85
N GLU A 404 12.60 5.22 -2.24
CA GLU A 404 13.69 4.61 -1.48
C GLU A 404 13.88 5.21 -0.10
N ALA A 405 13.70 6.54 0.04
CA ALA A 405 13.85 7.22 1.32
C ALA A 405 12.77 6.77 2.30
N TYR A 406 11.53 6.64 1.81
CA TYR A 406 10.41 6.18 2.62
C TYR A 406 10.57 4.70 2.99
N ILE A 407 10.97 3.86 2.03
CA ILE A 407 11.24 2.44 2.30
C ILE A 407 12.29 2.31 3.41
N ASN A 408 13.45 2.95 3.27
CA ASN A 408 14.52 2.81 4.26
C ASN A 408 14.13 3.31 5.65
N ALA A 409 13.22 4.29 5.75
CA ALA A 409 12.71 4.77 7.03
C ALA A 409 11.66 3.85 7.68
N ASN A 410 11.00 2.98 6.90
CA ASN A 410 9.89 2.14 7.36
C ASN A 410 10.18 0.64 7.24
N LEU A 411 11.37 0.26 6.77
CA LEU A 411 11.76 -1.12 6.55
C LEU A 411 11.75 -1.91 7.85
N LEU A 412 12.30 -1.37 8.93
CA LEU A 412 12.39 -2.08 10.22
C LEU A 412 11.05 -2.23 10.95
N SER A 413 10.14 -1.29 10.72
CA SER A 413 8.79 -1.30 11.29
C SER A 413 7.78 -2.02 10.40
N ASN A 414 8.22 -2.58 9.26
CA ASN A 414 7.37 -3.27 8.31
C ASN A 414 6.13 -2.45 7.86
N THR A 415 6.32 -1.14 7.66
CA THR A 415 5.24 -0.20 7.31
C THR A 415 5.51 0.48 5.96
N VAL A 416 6.10 -0.27 5.02
CA VAL A 416 6.60 0.26 3.74
C VAL A 416 5.49 0.84 2.88
N ASN A 417 4.25 0.35 2.99
CA ASN A 417 3.12 0.79 2.15
C ASN A 417 1.90 1.37 2.90
N VAL A 418 1.99 1.61 4.21
CA VAL A 418 0.87 1.98 5.10
C VAL A 418 0.30 3.40 4.95
N ARG A 419 1.14 4.42 4.76
CA ARG A 419 0.69 5.84 4.70
C ARG A 419 1.09 6.52 3.40
N ALA A 420 2.37 6.40 3.08
CA ALA A 420 2.88 6.60 1.75
C ALA A 420 3.30 5.24 1.20
N ARG A 421 3.25 5.09 -0.13
CA ARG A 421 3.69 3.85 -0.77
C ARG A 421 5.18 3.94 -1.04
N GLY A 422 5.96 3.09 -0.37
CA GLY A 422 7.37 2.89 -0.67
C GLY A 422 7.54 2.21 -2.02
N VAL A 423 6.74 1.20 -2.31
CA VAL A 423 6.68 0.50 -3.60
C VAL A 423 5.23 0.51 -4.09
N ARG A 424 4.98 1.09 -5.26
CA ARG A 424 3.62 1.24 -5.81
C ARG A 424 3.56 0.79 -7.26
N LEU A 425 2.58 -0.04 -7.61
CA LEU A 425 2.29 -0.31 -9.01
C LEU A 425 1.62 0.90 -9.67
N VAL A 426 2.02 1.24 -10.89
CA VAL A 426 1.31 2.20 -11.75
C VAL A 426 0.30 1.42 -12.60
N GLU A 427 -0.94 1.35 -12.13
CA GLU A 427 -2.04 0.64 -12.80
C GLU A 427 -2.40 1.32 -14.13
N ALA A 428 -2.25 0.61 -15.24
CA ALA A 428 -2.33 1.18 -16.58
C ALA A 428 -3.71 1.78 -16.93
N ASP A 429 -4.78 1.30 -16.32
CA ASP A 429 -6.16 1.78 -16.49
C ASP A 429 -6.44 3.10 -15.75
N GLY A 430 -5.65 3.43 -14.72
CA GLY A 430 -5.83 4.59 -13.88
C GLY A 430 -7.06 4.52 -12.96
N LEU A 431 -7.55 3.32 -12.64
CA LEU A 431 -8.62 3.13 -11.67
C LEU A 431 -8.12 3.25 -10.22
N TYR A 432 -6.85 2.91 -9.99
CA TYR A 432 -6.19 2.98 -8.68
C TYR A 432 -6.86 2.08 -7.63
N ASN A 433 -7.28 0.89 -8.04
CA ASN A 433 -8.01 -0.05 -7.18
C ASN A 433 -7.12 -0.53 -6.04
N LEU A 434 -5.83 -0.73 -6.28
CA LEU A 434 -4.85 -1.07 -5.23
C LEU A 434 -4.72 -0.02 -4.12
N LEU A 435 -5.30 1.18 -4.30
CA LEU A 435 -5.37 2.21 -3.26
C LEU A 435 -6.60 2.09 -2.37
N ASN A 436 -7.40 1.02 -2.51
CA ASN A 436 -8.68 0.83 -1.86
C ASN A 436 -8.93 -0.63 -1.47
N GLY A 437 -8.39 -1.08 -0.34
CA GLY A 437 -8.53 -2.48 0.12
C GLY A 437 -9.93 -2.88 0.60
N ALA A 438 -10.97 -2.13 0.25
CA ALA A 438 -12.36 -2.43 0.58
C ALA A 438 -13.21 -2.85 -0.63
N ASP A 439 -12.68 -2.79 -1.85
CA ASP A 439 -13.42 -3.19 -3.06
C ASP A 439 -13.20 -4.65 -3.49
N GLY A 440 -12.19 -5.32 -2.93
CA GLY A 440 -11.86 -6.70 -3.25
C GLY A 440 -11.17 -6.85 -4.62
N ASP A 441 -10.61 -5.77 -5.17
CA ASP A 441 -9.82 -5.79 -6.39
C ASP A 441 -8.33 -5.57 -6.07
N GLU A 442 -7.68 -6.68 -5.72
CA GLU A 442 -6.26 -6.73 -5.38
C GLU A 442 -5.34 -6.74 -6.62
N GLY A 443 -5.88 -6.53 -7.83
CA GLY A 443 -5.11 -6.43 -9.08
C GLY A 443 -5.84 -7.04 -10.28
N SER A 444 -5.69 -6.41 -11.44
CA SER A 444 -6.48 -6.69 -12.63
C SER A 444 -5.63 -6.96 -13.89
N PRO A 445 -6.16 -7.67 -14.91
CA PRO A 445 -5.47 -7.80 -16.20
C PRO A 445 -5.19 -6.47 -16.93
N ASP A 446 -5.81 -5.38 -16.47
CA ASP A 446 -5.72 -4.04 -17.03
C ASP A 446 -4.61 -3.20 -16.38
N ASP A 447 -3.91 -3.72 -15.36
CA ASP A 447 -2.81 -3.01 -14.68
C ASP A 447 -1.48 -2.98 -15.48
N PRO A 448 -1.06 -4.03 -16.22
CA PRO A 448 0.17 -3.99 -17.01
C PRO A 448 0.09 -3.07 -18.24
N ILE A 449 1.25 -2.66 -18.75
CA ILE A 449 1.39 -1.87 -19.98
C ILE A 449 2.13 -2.73 -21.04
N PRO A 450 1.59 -2.99 -22.23
CA PRO A 450 0.30 -2.54 -22.72
C PRO A 450 -0.90 -3.26 -22.08
N GLY A 451 -0.71 -4.46 -21.51
CA GLY A 451 -1.74 -5.22 -20.80
C GLY A 451 -2.98 -5.51 -21.65
N ALA A 452 -4.09 -5.86 -20.99
CA ALA A 452 -5.33 -6.19 -21.67
C ALA A 452 -6.00 -4.98 -22.36
N ILE A 453 -5.77 -3.74 -21.87
CA ILE A 453 -6.28 -2.50 -22.49
C ILE A 453 -5.44 -1.97 -23.65
N GLY A 454 -4.28 -2.58 -23.95
CA GLY A 454 -3.46 -2.21 -25.09
C GLY A 454 -2.76 -0.85 -24.98
N LYS A 455 -2.52 -0.34 -23.76
CA LYS A 455 -1.99 1.01 -23.53
C LYS A 455 -0.57 1.17 -24.08
N LYS A 456 -0.34 2.21 -24.89
CA LYS A 456 0.92 2.38 -25.63
C LYS A 456 1.90 3.38 -25.03
N MET A 457 1.53 4.03 -23.93
CA MET A 457 2.34 5.10 -23.37
C MET A 457 2.08 5.35 -21.88
N LEU A 458 3.12 5.81 -21.19
CA LEU A 458 3.09 6.38 -19.85
C LEU A 458 3.93 7.67 -19.89
N THR A 459 3.27 8.83 -19.91
CA THR A 459 3.87 10.15 -20.13
C THR A 459 3.33 11.16 -19.12
N PRO A 460 3.86 12.39 -19.09
CA PRO A 460 3.33 13.44 -18.22
C PRO A 460 1.84 13.76 -18.44
N LEU A 461 1.31 13.46 -19.63
CA LEU A 461 -0.07 13.75 -20.03
C LEU A 461 -0.97 12.51 -20.12
N SER A 462 -0.44 11.30 -19.98
CA SER A 462 -1.26 10.08 -19.98
C SER A 462 -2.10 9.96 -18.70
N ALA A 463 -3.08 9.05 -18.69
CA ALA A 463 -3.85 8.68 -17.51
C ALA A 463 -3.74 7.17 -17.23
N PRO A 464 -3.09 6.72 -16.12
CA PRO A 464 -2.28 7.52 -15.20
C PRO A 464 -1.13 8.23 -15.91
N SER A 465 -0.65 9.29 -15.28
CA SER A 465 0.53 10.02 -15.71
C SER A 465 1.80 9.41 -15.12
N SER A 466 2.95 9.76 -15.69
CA SER A 466 4.27 9.42 -15.15
C SER A 466 4.71 10.29 -13.96
N ALA A 467 3.76 10.86 -13.21
CA ALA A 467 4.06 11.71 -12.07
C ALA A 467 4.65 10.89 -10.90
N PRO A 468 5.78 11.31 -10.32
CA PRO A 468 6.29 10.76 -9.07
C PRO A 468 5.45 11.25 -7.87
N PHE A 469 5.83 10.87 -6.64
CA PHE A 469 5.03 11.19 -5.44
C PHE A 469 5.03 12.68 -5.06
N THR A 470 6.13 13.38 -5.29
CA THR A 470 6.33 14.75 -4.76
C THR A 470 6.70 15.79 -5.82
N ASP A 471 6.98 15.35 -7.05
CA ASP A 471 7.52 16.18 -8.11
C ASP A 471 6.66 16.12 -9.37
N GLN A 472 7.11 16.84 -10.41
CA GLN A 472 6.42 16.88 -11.69
C GLN A 472 6.76 15.66 -12.54
N ALA A 473 5.77 15.21 -13.31
CA ALA A 473 5.96 14.18 -14.32
C ALA A 473 6.92 14.66 -15.41
N TRP A 474 7.85 13.80 -15.78
CA TRP A 474 8.88 14.09 -16.78
C TRP A 474 9.36 12.83 -17.52
N VAL A 475 9.16 11.63 -16.98
CA VAL A 475 9.48 10.38 -17.69
C VAL A 475 8.46 10.16 -18.81
N SER A 476 8.93 9.75 -19.98
CA SER A 476 8.10 9.46 -21.15
C SER A 476 8.42 8.07 -21.68
N LEU A 477 7.51 7.12 -21.44
CA LEU A 477 7.53 5.80 -22.06
C LEU A 477 6.54 5.82 -23.21
N ARG A 478 7.02 5.61 -24.44
CA ARG A 478 6.21 5.67 -25.66
C ARG A 478 6.40 4.41 -26.50
N ASP A 479 5.52 4.26 -27.48
CA ASP A 479 5.59 3.19 -28.49
C ASP A 479 5.69 1.79 -27.84
N ILE A 480 4.97 1.59 -26.73
CA ILE A 480 5.07 0.35 -25.94
C ILE A 480 4.38 -0.77 -26.71
N VAL A 481 5.14 -1.75 -27.17
CA VAL A 481 4.66 -2.87 -27.97
C VAL A 481 5.18 -4.17 -27.40
N GLU A 482 4.28 -5.14 -27.33
CA GLU A 482 4.61 -6.50 -26.98
C GLU A 482 4.88 -7.31 -28.25
N GLN A 483 6.02 -8.00 -28.32
CA GLN A 483 6.40 -8.85 -29.44
C GLN A 483 7.12 -10.09 -28.94
N SER A 484 6.62 -11.28 -29.29
CA SER A 484 7.29 -12.55 -29.00
C SER A 484 7.68 -12.74 -27.52
N GLN A 485 6.79 -12.35 -26.59
CA GLN A 485 7.00 -12.33 -25.13
C GLN A 485 7.84 -11.17 -24.58
N ASP A 486 8.56 -10.42 -25.42
CA ASP A 486 9.30 -9.23 -24.99
C ASP A 486 8.41 -7.98 -25.05
N VAL A 487 8.76 -6.97 -24.26
CA VAL A 487 8.14 -5.64 -24.36
C VAL A 487 9.17 -4.63 -24.84
N SER A 488 8.94 -4.01 -25.99
CA SER A 488 9.75 -2.90 -26.51
C SER A 488 9.06 -1.57 -26.30
N PHE A 489 9.84 -0.52 -26.04
CA PHE A 489 9.33 0.85 -25.86
C PHE A 489 10.43 1.88 -26.13
N THR A 490 10.05 3.15 -26.28
CA THR A 490 10.98 4.28 -26.35
C THR A 490 11.01 4.98 -24.99
N LEU A 491 12.18 5.06 -24.36
CA LEU A 491 12.41 5.81 -23.13
C LEU A 491 12.96 7.20 -23.45
N GLY A 492 12.24 8.23 -23.01
CA GLY A 492 12.68 9.62 -23.05
C GLY A 492 12.31 10.40 -21.80
N TYR A 493 12.73 11.65 -21.76
CA TYR A 493 12.42 12.62 -20.71
C TYR A 493 11.82 13.88 -21.34
N ALA A 494 10.61 14.19 -20.94
CA ALA A 494 9.93 15.40 -21.36
C ALA A 494 10.58 16.66 -20.74
N PRO A 495 10.53 17.81 -21.46
CA PRO A 495 10.90 19.09 -20.88
C PRO A 495 10.08 19.44 -19.64
N LEU A 496 10.57 20.39 -18.84
CA LEU A 496 9.79 20.97 -17.77
C LEU A 496 8.57 21.74 -18.34
N PRO A 497 7.44 21.75 -17.61
CA PRO A 497 6.28 22.55 -18.00
C PRO A 497 6.65 24.04 -18.17
N PRO A 498 6.13 24.72 -19.22
CA PRO A 498 6.30 26.15 -19.39
C PRO A 498 5.82 26.92 -18.16
N ARG A 499 6.60 27.91 -17.72
CA ARG A 499 6.31 28.72 -16.52
C ARG A 499 5.80 30.11 -16.89
N ASP A 500 5.14 30.74 -15.93
CA ASP A 500 4.69 32.14 -16.03
C ASP A 500 3.80 32.45 -17.25
N LEU A 501 3.09 31.44 -17.78
CA LEU A 501 1.97 31.65 -18.70
C LEU A 501 1.05 32.76 -18.19
N SER A 502 0.93 33.81 -19.00
CA SER A 502 0.21 35.03 -18.72
C SER A 502 -0.68 35.40 -19.92
N PRO A 503 -1.99 35.58 -19.69
CA PRO A 503 -2.93 36.02 -20.71
C PRO A 503 -2.98 37.55 -20.79
N SER A 504 -3.16 38.07 -22.00
CA SER A 504 -3.56 39.46 -22.25
C SER A 504 -4.52 39.53 -23.45
N SER A 505 -5.27 40.63 -23.58
CA SER A 505 -6.20 40.85 -24.71
C SER A 505 -5.73 42.02 -25.56
N GLN A 506 -5.71 41.86 -26.88
CA GLN A 506 -5.49 42.94 -27.83
C GLN A 506 -6.69 43.01 -28.79
N GLY A 507 -7.67 43.86 -28.48
CA GLY A 507 -8.93 43.88 -29.22
C GLY A 507 -9.69 42.56 -29.03
N PRO A 508 -10.10 41.87 -30.11
CA PRO A 508 -10.75 40.55 -30.02
C PRO A 508 -9.75 39.40 -29.83
N ASP A 509 -8.44 39.67 -29.88
CA ASP A 509 -7.41 38.64 -29.87
C ASP A 509 -6.94 38.32 -28.45
N ALA A 510 -6.66 37.05 -28.21
CA ALA A 510 -6.04 36.55 -27.00
C ALA A 510 -4.53 36.40 -27.22
N VAL A 511 -3.71 37.09 -26.43
CA VAL A 511 -2.25 37.02 -26.50
C VAL A 511 -1.72 36.28 -25.27
N LEU A 512 -1.05 35.17 -25.50
CA LEU A 512 -0.46 34.30 -24.48
C LEU A 512 1.05 34.48 -24.49
N ASN A 513 1.62 34.77 -23.34
CA ASN A 513 3.07 34.88 -23.16
C ASN A 513 3.52 33.98 -22.02
N TRP A 514 4.70 33.37 -22.12
CA TRP A 514 5.28 32.50 -21.07
C TRP A 514 6.80 32.62 -21.08
N THR A 515 7.44 32.14 -20.00
CA THR A 515 8.89 32.07 -19.90
C THR A 515 9.41 30.92 -20.77
N LEU A 516 10.39 31.19 -21.63
CA LEU A 516 11.06 30.15 -22.41
C LEU A 516 11.71 29.11 -21.50
N ASN A 517 11.64 27.86 -21.92
CA ASN A 517 12.31 26.73 -21.29
C ASN A 517 13.84 26.92 -21.32
N ALA A 518 14.53 26.38 -20.33
CA ALA A 518 16.00 26.47 -20.25
C ALA A 518 16.68 25.36 -21.07
N GLU A 519 15.95 24.28 -21.33
CA GLU A 519 16.37 23.15 -22.15
C GLU A 519 16.60 23.58 -23.60
N THR A 520 17.71 23.11 -24.19
CA THR A 520 18.18 23.57 -25.51
C THR A 520 17.54 22.83 -26.68
N ASP A 521 16.84 21.73 -26.40
CA ASP A 521 16.24 20.81 -27.36
C ASP A 521 14.72 20.95 -27.46
N VAL A 522 14.13 21.97 -26.83
CA VAL A 522 12.71 22.31 -27.04
C VAL A 522 12.48 22.69 -28.50
N ALA A 523 11.67 21.89 -29.20
CA ALA A 523 11.37 22.06 -30.61
C ALA A 523 10.19 23.02 -30.85
N HIS A 524 9.14 22.90 -30.03
CA HIS A 524 7.97 23.79 -30.07
C HIS A 524 7.17 23.71 -28.77
N TYR A 525 6.10 24.49 -28.71
CA TYR A 525 5.12 24.50 -27.63
C TYR A 525 3.77 24.06 -28.15
N ASN A 526 2.98 23.33 -27.36
CA ASN A 526 1.58 23.07 -27.67
C ASN A 526 0.69 23.93 -26.79
N ILE A 527 -0.27 24.60 -27.40
CA ILE A 527 -1.29 25.43 -26.75
C ILE A 527 -2.58 24.64 -26.76
N TYR A 528 -3.13 24.43 -25.57
CA TYR A 528 -4.41 23.79 -25.38
C TYR A 528 -5.45 24.84 -25.03
N ARG A 529 -6.52 24.91 -25.81
CA ARG A 529 -7.70 25.73 -25.52
C ARG A 529 -8.83 24.82 -25.07
N GLU A 530 -9.36 25.03 -23.87
CA GLU A 530 -10.41 24.18 -23.30
C GLU A 530 -10.03 22.67 -23.30
N ASP A 531 -8.76 22.40 -22.95
CA ASP A 531 -8.14 21.06 -22.94
C ASP A 531 -8.01 20.36 -24.31
N VAL A 532 -8.28 21.07 -25.41
CA VAL A 532 -8.05 20.59 -26.78
C VAL A 532 -6.81 21.25 -27.37
N LEU A 533 -5.95 20.46 -28.02
CA LEU A 533 -4.79 20.99 -28.74
C LEU A 533 -5.26 21.98 -29.82
N TRP A 534 -4.84 23.23 -29.69
CA TRP A 534 -5.28 24.35 -30.51
C TRP A 534 -4.20 24.81 -31.50
N ALA A 535 -2.95 24.95 -31.02
CA ALA A 535 -1.85 25.45 -31.84
C ALA A 535 -0.50 24.95 -31.33
N SER A 536 0.51 24.93 -32.22
CA SER A 536 1.85 24.45 -31.90
C SER A 536 2.95 25.48 -32.26
N PRO A 537 3.01 26.67 -31.63
CA PRO A 537 4.02 27.69 -31.96
C PRO A 537 5.43 27.31 -31.51
N GLN A 538 6.45 27.87 -32.17
CA GLN A 538 7.86 27.66 -31.78
C GLN A 538 8.31 28.49 -30.58
N SER A 539 7.67 29.64 -30.32
CA SER A 539 8.04 30.54 -29.23
C SER A 539 6.87 31.43 -28.79
N PRO A 540 6.88 31.92 -27.54
CA PRO A 540 6.01 33.02 -27.12
C PRO A 540 6.45 34.36 -27.72
N PRO A 541 5.56 35.36 -27.79
CA PRO A 541 4.13 35.25 -27.49
C PRO A 541 3.36 34.57 -28.64
N TYR A 542 2.22 33.96 -28.32
CA TYR A 542 1.27 33.45 -29.30
C TYR A 542 -0.02 34.28 -29.28
N THR A 543 -0.62 34.50 -30.45
CA THR A 543 -1.88 35.22 -30.60
C THR A 543 -2.96 34.30 -31.16
N ASP A 544 -4.00 34.03 -30.37
CA ASP A 544 -5.25 33.41 -30.85
C ASP A 544 -6.18 34.52 -31.36
N ALA A 545 -6.19 34.70 -32.68
CA ALA A 545 -6.91 35.79 -33.33
C ALA A 545 -8.42 35.58 -33.25
N GLY A 546 -9.15 36.60 -32.79
CA GLY A 546 -10.61 36.58 -32.68
C GLY A 546 -11.17 35.68 -31.58
N ALA A 547 -10.34 35.14 -30.68
CA ALA A 547 -10.78 34.25 -29.61
C ALA A 547 -11.81 34.90 -28.67
N GLY A 548 -11.73 36.22 -28.45
CA GLY A 548 -12.54 36.91 -27.47
C GLY A 548 -12.19 36.49 -26.03
N SER A 549 -13.15 36.66 -25.12
CA SER A 549 -12.96 36.41 -23.68
C SER A 549 -13.65 35.14 -23.20
N GLY A 550 -13.11 34.54 -22.14
CA GLY A 550 -13.73 33.41 -21.43
C GLY A 550 -13.07 32.06 -21.71
N HIS A 551 -12.21 31.97 -22.73
CA HIS A 551 -11.44 30.76 -23.02
C HIS A 551 -10.34 30.51 -22.00
N THR A 552 -10.16 29.24 -21.65
CA THR A 552 -9.05 28.75 -20.83
C THR A 552 -7.92 28.22 -21.70
N TYR A 553 -6.68 28.49 -21.29
CA TYR A 553 -5.49 28.04 -21.98
C TYR A 553 -4.51 27.36 -21.03
N LYS A 554 -3.82 26.34 -21.55
CA LYS A 554 -2.63 25.71 -20.96
C LYS A 554 -1.57 25.60 -22.06
N VAL A 555 -0.30 25.55 -21.68
CA VAL A 555 0.81 25.36 -22.60
C VAL A 555 1.69 24.22 -22.11
N THR A 556 2.19 23.40 -23.03
CA THR A 556 3.22 22.38 -22.80
C THR A 556 4.41 22.67 -23.71
N ALA A 557 5.58 22.16 -23.36
CA ALA A 557 6.78 22.17 -24.18
C ALA A 557 6.98 20.78 -24.80
N VAL A 558 7.44 20.74 -26.05
CA VAL A 558 7.74 19.51 -26.79
C VAL A 558 9.18 19.58 -27.27
N ASP A 559 9.98 18.56 -26.97
CA ASP A 559 11.37 18.48 -27.42
C ASP A 559 11.51 17.94 -28.85
N ALA A 560 12.76 17.91 -29.35
CA ALA A 560 13.10 17.39 -30.66
C ALA A 560 12.86 15.88 -30.82
N SER A 561 12.79 15.13 -29.72
CA SER A 561 12.48 13.69 -29.70
C SER A 561 10.97 13.40 -29.64
N GLY A 562 10.15 14.44 -29.47
CA GLY A 562 8.70 14.36 -29.35
C GLY A 562 8.18 14.02 -27.95
N ASN A 563 8.98 14.18 -26.89
CA ASN A 563 8.46 14.09 -25.53
C ASN A 563 7.77 15.41 -25.15
N GLU A 564 6.59 15.31 -24.55
CA GLU A 564 5.76 16.46 -24.18
C GLU A 564 5.66 16.62 -22.66
N SER A 565 5.88 17.84 -22.19
CA SER A 565 5.84 18.18 -20.76
C SER A 565 4.45 18.05 -20.17
N GLY A 566 4.37 18.07 -18.83
CA GLY A 566 3.11 18.37 -18.14
C GLY A 566 2.59 19.79 -18.49
N TYR A 567 1.31 20.04 -18.19
CA TYR A 567 0.70 21.35 -18.43
C TYR A 567 1.30 22.46 -17.54
N SER A 568 1.42 23.67 -18.10
CA SER A 568 1.54 24.90 -17.33
C SER A 568 0.34 25.13 -16.41
N GLN A 569 0.38 26.18 -15.57
CA GLN A 569 -0.85 26.66 -14.94
C GLN A 569 -1.90 27.03 -15.99
N THR A 570 -3.18 26.81 -15.66
CA THR A 570 -4.30 27.24 -16.49
C THR A 570 -4.52 28.74 -16.36
N VAL A 571 -4.71 29.42 -17.49
CA VAL A 571 -5.04 30.84 -17.54
C VAL A 571 -6.36 31.07 -18.28
N THR A 572 -7.03 32.18 -18.02
CA THR A 572 -8.28 32.55 -18.71
C THR A 572 -8.16 33.95 -19.29
N ILE A 573 -8.57 34.12 -20.54
CA ILE A 573 -8.66 35.46 -21.15
C ILE A 573 -9.85 36.18 -20.53
N GLN A 574 -9.58 37.21 -19.74
CA GLN A 574 -10.64 38.02 -19.16
C GLN A 574 -11.18 39.00 -20.21
N ALA A 575 -12.49 39.23 -20.20
CA ALA A 575 -13.07 40.34 -20.95
C ALA A 575 -12.50 41.66 -20.41
N PRO A 576 -12.43 42.75 -21.22
CA PRO A 576 -12.15 44.08 -20.71
C PRO A 576 -13.21 44.43 -19.67
N SER A 577 -12.90 44.25 -18.38
CA SER A 577 -13.89 44.37 -17.33
C SER A 577 -14.09 45.85 -16.98
N GLY A 578 -15.18 46.42 -17.48
CA GLY A 578 -15.93 47.40 -16.70
C GLY A 578 -16.53 46.70 -15.48
N GLY A 579 -15.92 46.93 -14.31
CA GLY A 579 -16.55 46.85 -12.99
C GLY A 579 -17.32 45.57 -12.59
N GLY A 580 -16.64 44.70 -11.84
CA GLY A 580 -17.25 43.98 -10.71
C GLY A 580 -17.87 42.61 -10.98
N GLY A 581 -17.07 41.55 -10.81
CA GLY A 581 -17.58 40.18 -10.74
C GLY A 581 -16.48 39.17 -10.41
N GLY A 582 -16.02 39.13 -9.16
CA GLY A 582 -15.08 38.10 -8.72
C GLY A 582 -15.73 36.70 -8.74
N GLY A 583 -14.96 35.62 -8.88
CA GLY A 583 -15.45 34.23 -8.81
C GLY A 583 -15.43 33.62 -7.41
N CYS A 584 -16.20 32.57 -7.13
CA CYS A 584 -16.15 31.86 -5.85
C CYS A 584 -14.94 30.92 -5.79
N PHE A 585 -13.74 31.44 -5.52
CA PHE A 585 -12.48 30.69 -5.58
C PHE A 585 -12.48 29.34 -4.84
N ILE A 586 -13.01 29.29 -3.62
CA ILE A 586 -13.07 28.05 -2.82
C ILE A 586 -14.02 27.02 -3.44
N ALA A 587 -15.20 27.46 -3.88
CA ALA A 587 -16.18 26.58 -4.50
C ALA A 587 -15.69 26.09 -5.87
N THR A 588 -15.09 26.96 -6.68
CA THR A 588 -14.46 26.58 -7.95
C THR A 588 -13.30 25.60 -7.73
N ALA A 589 -12.47 25.79 -6.70
CA ALA A 589 -11.39 24.86 -6.36
C ALA A 589 -11.93 23.48 -5.98
N ALA A 590 -13.01 23.42 -5.21
CA ALA A 590 -13.62 22.16 -4.78
C ALA A 590 -14.38 21.44 -5.91
N PHE A 591 -15.29 22.12 -6.61
CA PHE A 591 -16.15 21.53 -7.64
C PHE A 591 -15.52 21.48 -9.04
N GLY A 592 -14.32 22.05 -9.20
CA GLY A 592 -13.48 21.86 -10.39
C GLY A 592 -13.86 22.69 -11.61
N SER A 593 -15.04 23.31 -11.64
CA SER A 593 -15.42 24.22 -12.72
C SER A 593 -16.16 25.46 -12.21
N TYR A 594 -15.87 26.61 -12.84
CA TYR A 594 -16.64 27.83 -12.62
C TYR A 594 -18.08 27.72 -13.14
N LEU A 595 -18.32 26.81 -14.09
CA LEU A 595 -19.60 26.55 -14.72
C LEU A 595 -20.41 25.43 -14.03
N ASP A 596 -19.85 24.84 -12.98
CA ASP A 596 -20.53 23.83 -12.19
C ASP A 596 -21.88 24.37 -11.63
N PRO A 597 -22.98 23.59 -11.69
CA PRO A 597 -24.30 24.02 -11.22
C PRO A 597 -24.31 24.52 -9.77
N ASP A 598 -23.52 23.91 -8.88
CA ASP A 598 -23.47 24.25 -7.47
C ASP A 598 -22.68 25.55 -7.24
N VAL A 599 -21.60 25.72 -7.99
CA VAL A 599 -20.81 26.96 -8.01
C VAL A 599 -21.65 28.12 -8.56
N LYS A 600 -22.45 27.88 -9.61
CA LYS A 600 -23.41 28.86 -10.13
C LYS A 600 -24.45 29.25 -9.09
N ALA A 601 -25.05 28.28 -8.39
CA ALA A 601 -26.04 28.55 -7.34
C ALA A 601 -25.47 29.44 -6.23
N LEU A 602 -24.25 29.16 -5.76
CA LEU A 602 -23.58 29.97 -4.74
C LEU A 602 -23.24 31.39 -5.25
N ARG A 603 -22.83 31.53 -6.51
CA ARG A 603 -22.55 32.84 -7.14
C ARG A 603 -23.82 33.67 -7.27
N GLU A 604 -24.92 33.07 -7.72
CA GLU A 604 -26.21 33.76 -7.81
C GLU A 604 -26.73 34.18 -6.44
N PHE A 605 -26.56 33.33 -5.42
CA PHE A 605 -26.88 33.70 -4.04
C PHE A 605 -26.05 34.90 -3.57
N ARG A 606 -24.74 34.89 -3.84
CA ARG A 606 -23.87 36.02 -3.53
C ARG A 606 -24.35 37.29 -4.21
N ASP A 607 -24.62 37.23 -5.51
CA ASP A 607 -24.94 38.41 -6.31
C ASP A 607 -26.33 38.97 -5.99
N ARG A 608 -27.32 38.08 -5.83
CA ARG A 608 -28.72 38.48 -5.60
C ARG A 608 -29.05 38.74 -4.13
N ARG A 609 -28.31 38.15 -3.18
CA ARG A 609 -28.64 38.21 -1.74
C ARG A 609 -27.53 38.81 -0.88
N LEU A 610 -26.26 38.46 -1.08
CA LEU A 610 -25.17 38.97 -0.23
C LEU A 610 -24.75 40.38 -0.63
N LEU A 611 -24.59 40.68 -1.92
CA LEU A 611 -24.10 41.99 -2.37
C LEU A 611 -25.15 43.12 -2.24
N THR A 612 -26.41 42.77 -2.02
CA THR A 612 -27.50 43.75 -1.87
C THR A 612 -27.48 44.48 -0.52
N ASN A 613 -26.73 43.99 0.48
CA ASN A 613 -26.63 44.61 1.80
C ASN A 613 -25.17 44.86 2.23
N ALA A 614 -24.96 45.81 3.15
CA ALA A 614 -23.62 46.29 3.53
C ALA A 614 -22.77 45.22 4.22
N LEU A 615 -23.38 44.38 5.06
CA LEU A 615 -22.70 43.28 5.75
C LEU A 615 -22.24 42.20 4.76
N GLY A 616 -23.08 41.85 3.79
CA GLY A 616 -22.71 40.89 2.75
C GLY A 616 -21.62 41.42 1.82
N ARG A 617 -21.60 42.73 1.49
CA ARG A 617 -20.47 43.34 0.77
C ARG A 617 -19.15 43.28 1.55
N MET A 618 -19.20 43.49 2.87
CA MET A 618 -18.01 43.36 3.74
C MET A 618 -17.52 41.91 3.81
N PHE A 619 -18.42 40.94 4.00
CA PHE A 619 -18.11 39.51 4.00
C PHE A 619 -17.50 39.07 2.67
N VAL A 620 -18.11 39.46 1.56
CA VAL A 620 -17.61 39.15 0.22
C VAL A 620 -16.24 39.80 0.01
N GLY A 621 -16.03 41.04 0.43
CA GLY A 621 -14.72 41.70 0.35
C GLY A 621 -13.62 40.96 1.15
N PHE A 622 -13.95 40.51 2.37
CA PHE A 622 -13.03 39.69 3.17
C PHE A 622 -12.72 38.36 2.47
N TYR A 623 -13.73 37.69 1.94
CA TYR A 623 -13.59 36.46 1.15
C TYR A 623 -12.63 36.66 -0.03
N TYR A 624 -12.85 37.69 -0.86
CA TYR A 624 -11.97 37.96 -2.02
C TYR A 624 -10.53 38.25 -1.65
N ARG A 625 -10.30 38.86 -0.48
CA ARG A 625 -8.95 39.21 -0.01
C ARG A 625 -8.16 38.01 0.52
N HIS A 626 -8.82 37.00 1.10
CA HIS A 626 -8.12 35.92 1.82
C HIS A 626 -8.33 34.52 1.21
N SER A 627 -9.33 34.34 0.36
CA SER A 627 -9.62 33.02 -0.24
C SER A 627 -8.69 32.57 -1.38
N PRO A 628 -8.01 33.42 -2.17
CA PRO A 628 -7.19 32.93 -3.30
C PRO A 628 -6.06 31.97 -2.90
N PRO A 629 -5.24 32.22 -1.85
CA PRO A 629 -4.20 31.28 -1.42
C PRO A 629 -4.80 29.95 -0.90
N VAL A 630 -5.92 30.02 -0.19
CA VAL A 630 -6.62 28.84 0.34
C VAL A 630 -7.21 28.00 -0.79
N ALA A 631 -7.79 28.64 -1.81
CA ALA A 631 -8.29 27.98 -3.01
C ALA A 631 -7.18 27.31 -3.82
N ALA A 632 -6.01 27.97 -3.93
CA ALA A 632 -4.83 27.42 -4.59
C ALA A 632 -4.26 26.18 -3.86
N TYR A 633 -4.44 26.11 -2.54
CA TYR A 633 -4.11 24.93 -1.76
C TYR A 633 -5.14 23.80 -1.98
N ILE A 634 -6.44 24.12 -1.90
CA ILE A 634 -7.52 23.14 -2.09
C ILE A 634 -7.48 22.50 -3.48
N CYS A 635 -7.22 23.27 -4.54
CA CYS A 635 -7.23 22.73 -5.91
C CYS A 635 -6.09 21.74 -6.21
N ARG A 636 -5.05 21.70 -5.36
CA ARG A 636 -3.90 20.80 -5.51
C ARG A 636 -4.03 19.50 -4.71
N HIS A 637 -5.09 19.34 -3.91
CA HIS A 637 -5.25 18.19 -3.01
C HIS A 637 -6.66 17.61 -3.11
N GLU A 638 -6.82 16.45 -3.77
CA GLU A 638 -8.13 15.80 -3.97
C GLU A 638 -8.88 15.54 -2.64
N GLY A 639 -8.20 15.09 -1.59
CA GLY A 639 -8.82 14.91 -0.27
C GLY A 639 -9.43 16.19 0.31
N MET A 640 -8.77 17.35 0.13
CA MET A 640 -9.32 18.64 0.57
C MET A 640 -10.50 19.09 -0.29
N ARG A 641 -10.53 18.74 -1.57
CA ARG A 641 -11.69 19.01 -2.44
C ARG A 641 -12.91 18.24 -1.94
N THR A 642 -12.75 16.98 -1.57
CA THR A 642 -13.83 16.15 -0.99
C THR A 642 -14.36 16.74 0.32
N VAL A 643 -13.48 17.15 1.24
CA VAL A 643 -13.88 17.80 2.51
C VAL A 643 -14.65 19.10 2.24
N VAL A 644 -14.17 19.94 1.32
CA VAL A 644 -14.81 21.22 1.01
C VAL A 644 -16.14 21.02 0.27
N ARG A 645 -16.25 20.01 -0.61
CA ARG A 645 -17.53 19.62 -1.23
C ARG A 645 -18.53 19.25 -0.14
N PHE A 646 -18.17 18.34 0.77
CA PHE A 646 -19.05 17.91 1.87
C PHE A 646 -19.49 19.08 2.76
N ALA A 647 -18.60 20.03 3.05
CA ALA A 647 -18.92 21.22 3.83
C ALA A 647 -19.85 22.21 3.10
N LEU A 648 -19.72 22.32 1.76
CA LEU A 648 -20.52 23.25 0.95
C LEU A 648 -21.85 22.65 0.50
N THR A 649 -21.98 21.33 0.36
CA THR A 649 -23.20 20.66 -0.11
C THR A 649 -24.45 21.04 0.68
N PRO A 650 -24.47 21.09 2.04
CA PRO A 650 -25.65 21.52 2.79
C PRO A 650 -26.07 22.97 2.47
N ILE A 651 -25.10 23.85 2.24
CA ILE A 651 -25.33 25.26 1.90
C ILE A 651 -25.88 25.38 0.48
N VAL A 652 -25.31 24.62 -0.45
CA VAL A 652 -25.77 24.53 -1.85
C VAL A 652 -27.22 24.05 -1.89
N LEU A 653 -27.55 22.97 -1.17
CA LEU A 653 -28.91 22.45 -1.10
C LEU A 653 -29.88 23.47 -0.47
N ALA A 654 -29.46 24.22 0.55
CA ALA A 654 -30.26 25.30 1.15
C ALA A 654 -30.54 26.45 0.19
N VAL A 655 -29.59 26.76 -0.68
CA VAL A 655 -29.73 27.80 -1.71
C VAL A 655 -30.60 27.33 -2.88
N GLN A 656 -30.40 26.09 -3.35
CA GLN A 656 -31.13 25.54 -4.50
C GLN A 656 -32.56 25.12 -4.17
N TYR A 657 -32.81 24.60 -2.96
CA TYR A 657 -34.10 24.05 -2.54
C TYR A 657 -34.64 24.65 -1.23
N PRO A 658 -34.85 25.98 -1.16
CA PRO A 658 -35.22 26.65 0.09
C PRO A 658 -36.54 26.15 0.68
N VAL A 659 -37.51 25.76 -0.16
CA VAL A 659 -38.81 25.24 0.28
C VAL A 659 -38.68 23.83 0.85
N ALA A 660 -37.89 22.96 0.23
CA ALA A 660 -37.69 21.57 0.69
C ALA A 660 -37.01 21.54 2.07
N ILE A 661 -36.01 22.40 2.28
CA ILE A 661 -35.33 22.54 3.58
C ILE A 661 -36.24 23.16 4.64
N CYS A 662 -37.10 24.12 4.30
CA CYS A 662 -38.14 24.59 5.23
C CYS A 662 -39.12 23.48 5.63
N VAL A 663 -39.52 22.59 4.70
CA VAL A 663 -40.40 21.44 5.01
C VAL A 663 -39.71 20.43 5.93
N VAL A 664 -38.43 20.14 5.71
CA VAL A 664 -37.62 19.26 6.58
C VAL A 664 -37.47 19.87 7.99
N PHE A 665 -37.12 21.15 8.09
CA PHE A 665 -37.00 21.84 9.39
C PHE A 665 -38.34 21.94 10.13
N LEU A 666 -39.43 22.24 9.43
CA LEU A 666 -40.78 22.23 10.00
C LEU A 666 -41.22 20.81 10.41
N GLY A 667 -40.78 19.78 9.69
CA GLY A 667 -40.97 18.38 10.05
C GLY A 667 -40.24 17.99 11.34
N VAL A 668 -38.97 18.39 11.49
CA VAL A 668 -38.16 18.14 12.69
C VAL A 668 -38.72 18.90 13.91
N ILE A 669 -39.12 20.16 13.73
CA ILE A 669 -39.81 20.95 14.77
C ILE A 669 -41.18 20.33 15.11
N GLY A 670 -41.93 19.85 14.12
CA GLY A 670 -43.20 19.17 14.32
C GLY A 670 -43.08 17.86 15.09
N VAL A 671 -42.03 17.07 14.84
CA VAL A 671 -41.70 15.85 15.60
C VAL A 671 -41.24 16.20 17.03
N GLY A 672 -40.43 17.26 17.19
CA GLY A 672 -40.01 17.76 18.50
C GLY A 672 -41.19 18.25 19.35
N LEU A 673 -42.10 19.03 18.76
CA LEU A 673 -43.31 19.53 19.44
C LEU A 673 -44.30 18.40 19.76
N ARG A 674 -44.42 17.37 18.91
CA ARG A 674 -45.21 16.16 19.22
C ARG A 674 -44.64 15.39 20.41
N ARG A 675 -43.31 15.30 20.55
CA ARG A 675 -42.66 14.67 21.72
C ARG A 675 -42.85 15.47 23.01
N VAL A 676 -42.81 16.81 22.95
CA VAL A 676 -43.08 17.67 24.12
C VAL A 676 -44.56 17.64 24.53
N ARG A 677 -45.49 17.60 23.57
CA ARG A 677 -46.93 17.50 23.86
C ARG A 677 -47.32 16.12 24.42
N ALA A 678 -46.65 15.04 24.00
CA ALA A 678 -46.83 13.71 24.58
C ALA A 678 -46.25 13.59 26.01
N SER A 679 -45.25 14.40 26.36
CA SER A 679 -44.69 14.52 27.71
C SER A 679 -45.64 15.27 28.67
N ILE A 680 -46.25 16.37 28.20
CA ILE A 680 -47.15 17.21 29.03
C ILE A 680 -48.54 16.58 29.25
N VAL A 681 -49.01 15.68 28.38
CA VAL A 681 -50.29 14.96 28.55
C VAL A 681 -50.15 13.71 29.45
N ARG A 682 -48.92 13.32 29.81
CA ARG A 682 -48.63 12.21 30.75
C ARG A 682 -48.21 12.68 32.15
N SER A 683 -48.21 13.99 32.41
CA SER A 683 -48.16 14.61 33.74
C SER A 683 -49.54 15.14 34.10
#